data_AF-A0A067P944-F1
#
_entry.id   AF-A0A067P944-F1
#
_cell.length_a   1.000
_cell.length_b   1.000
_cell.length_c   1.000
_cell.angle_alpha   90.00
_cell.angle_beta   90.00
_cell.angle_gamma   90.00
#
_symmetry.space_group_name_H-M   'P 1'
#
loop_
_entity.id
_entity.type
_entity.pdbx_description
1 polymer ?
#
loop_
_entity_poly.entity_id
_entity_poly.type
_entity_poly.pdbx_seq_one_letter_code
_entity_poly.pdbx_strand_id
1 'polypeptide(L)'
;MGRRSAQQKAHSAQNLAKINNSGVDHENISPAPPEQSLSSEYLLRRRLHRECTRSADLRKQLRNEHDQKTRADATNQHLKQTLHTYHTEFQTVLEEHGDEVRVLRASLQKNALAMEEMNQRVGEAMEYAAYSEEALNKLAAEREIEASEAHRRREMFEREQLARREAMEREEIKRKDLLVAEEMLKRKMLDIEMVEHRERVAREDNHRREQEKRRLEEIAKEDRERRQWWSEMAEEEAHQRQWWFEMTERNTHQQAEMERETYQRLQQMISESMHAEYDRDVARLDEEYHLIEEASNRTLEEMEEDLEQKEEEIDELLTALEVARRRDDEARHQGDRSAEELNQLSEVLALTKSKLIQVKKENKALRMHKHCTASCIEAALQKGLDKGKQIMENSKTLKLKEKGVFTESARALIRDLAKHGVPSSRIDSTIHVFAAAMGVAVEGHVSERTVNQVILEGGVASMIQVVEEVHVAEAIALSGDGSTLRSQNVESKHVLLPARSYEPVNSDSPPKPGPRFVNRSLGIMPSIDHKSETQFQGWKDAVCDMYELYNQTPNGKQYPINPAEFAANIAGMCSDHAADQKKLARFIEQWKKKCLREIAGEQLLLEMELPELMEFLFRESERNIKSIGGIERWEALPEEERIKQNKETYKRTCQELGEESFAKLTDTERKTLETFVWGGCCMHKAMNATKGGYQKMSLAWGVANLDGPVKLMNKDNAAAAAKGGETAAKERAEEVSQGGAFKALSLAGLVFHNNKDDKKGHQDNVKLHGQASMATNILNFPDTSNTRYQSYEHAAEEVVINREFYVSYLHFIGEKKGNGELNHMEANVLKAFEDVPTLTEMVVLVLYSQAISQPYMRFVRKSDQELTNLLDLGPLHDQVKIHCQQIVDNPEILLSPDATYVHGALDGQQWHRPEAIYAAIRMMPNLPDLRTMVVAFFKGALETWERFTTEFLPGGVIANLSEAQREKIFIKPTNDDNEGGLGIARIAK
;
A
#
# COMPACT_ATOMS: atom_id res chain seq x y z
N MET A 1 12.03 -52.80 50.85
CA MET A 1 12.26 -52.99 49.40
C MET A 1 13.34 -51.99 48.99
N GLY A 2 14.46 -52.28 48.38
CA GLY A 2 15.03 -53.50 47.82
C GLY A 2 16.23 -53.06 46.96
N ARG A 3 17.43 -53.22 47.53
CA ARG A 3 18.76 -53.46 46.90
C ARG A 3 18.97 -53.20 45.38
N ARG A 4 20.14 -52.58 45.12
CA ARG A 4 21.08 -52.73 43.98
C ARG A 4 21.02 -51.70 42.84
N SER A 5 21.99 -50.79 42.85
CA SER A 5 22.78 -50.49 41.64
C SER A 5 24.23 -50.13 41.99
N ALA A 6 24.91 -51.05 42.66
CA ALA A 6 26.36 -51.07 42.78
C ALA A 6 26.83 -52.48 42.43
N GLN A 7 26.95 -52.78 41.12
CA GLN A 7 27.72 -53.89 40.54
C GLN A 7 27.42 -53.98 39.03
N GLN A 8 28.23 -53.30 38.21
CA GLN A 8 28.65 -53.75 36.87
C GLN A 8 29.68 -52.76 36.29
N LYS A 9 30.76 -52.55 37.04
CA LYS A 9 32.08 -52.29 36.46
C LYS A 9 32.71 -53.65 36.11
N ALA A 10 33.44 -53.69 35.00
CA ALA A 10 34.34 -54.76 34.57
C ALA A 10 33.73 -56.04 33.96
N HIS A 11 33.45 -56.01 32.65
CA HIS A 11 33.77 -57.11 31.72
C HIS A 11 33.37 -56.72 30.28
N SER A 12 34.34 -56.28 29.47
CA SER A 12 34.46 -56.66 28.04
C SER A 12 35.65 -55.95 27.40
N ALA A 13 36.83 -56.26 27.94
CA ALA A 13 37.99 -56.45 27.10
C ALA A 13 38.18 -57.96 26.95
N GLN A 14 38.67 -58.37 25.78
CA GLN A 14 39.17 -59.70 25.40
C GLN A 14 38.26 -60.55 24.49
N ASN A 15 38.91 -60.98 23.39
CA ASN A 15 38.61 -62.10 22.51
C ASN A 15 37.60 -61.77 21.40
N LEU A 16 37.93 -61.75 20.10
CA LEU A 16 38.97 -62.41 19.29
C LEU A 16 39.05 -61.60 17.98
N ALA A 17 40.17 -61.04 17.53
CA ALA A 17 41.38 -61.72 17.04
C ALA A 17 41.10 -62.85 16.05
N LYS A 18 41.40 -62.59 14.77
CA LYS A 18 42.13 -63.44 13.79
C LYS A 18 41.58 -63.22 12.36
N ILE A 19 42.36 -63.10 11.28
CA ILE A 19 43.81 -63.08 11.03
C ILE A 19 43.99 -62.76 9.52
N ASN A 20 45.04 -61.99 9.18
CA ASN A 20 45.89 -62.03 7.97
C ASN A 20 45.29 -61.86 6.57
N ASN A 21 45.93 -61.29 5.55
CA ASN A 21 47.32 -60.95 5.17
C ASN A 21 47.18 -59.88 4.05
N SER A 22 48.10 -58.98 3.67
CA SER A 22 49.57 -58.95 3.53
C SER A 22 49.97 -57.49 3.20
N GLY A 23 50.97 -56.87 3.86
CA GLY A 23 52.33 -56.57 3.34
C GLY A 23 52.35 -55.41 2.31
N VAL A 24 53.19 -54.37 2.31
CA VAL A 24 54.54 -54.09 2.87
C VAL A 24 54.77 -52.55 2.84
N ASP A 25 55.46 -52.05 3.88
CA ASP A 25 56.32 -50.86 4.11
C ASP A 25 56.33 -49.62 3.16
N HIS A 26 56.13 -48.43 3.75
CA HIS A 26 57.18 -47.41 3.93
C HIS A 26 56.72 -46.20 4.79
N GLU A 27 57.65 -45.68 5.57
CA GLU A 27 57.56 -44.52 6.47
C GLU A 27 57.18 -43.20 5.77
N ASN A 28 56.20 -42.45 6.30
CA ASN A 28 56.23 -40.99 6.51
C ASN A 28 54.86 -40.48 7.00
N ILE A 29 54.75 -40.19 8.29
CA ILE A 29 53.62 -39.43 8.85
C ILE A 29 53.99 -37.95 8.82
N SER A 30 53.37 -37.21 7.90
CA SER A 30 53.27 -35.75 7.97
C SER A 30 52.30 -35.35 9.10
N PRO A 31 52.69 -34.47 10.04
CA PRO A 31 51.74 -33.79 10.90
C PRO A 31 50.99 -32.69 10.13
N ALA A 32 49.69 -32.58 10.42
CA ALA A 32 48.79 -31.53 9.94
C ALA A 32 49.28 -30.12 10.36
N PRO A 33 49.02 -29.08 9.56
CA PRO A 33 49.68 -27.78 9.70
C PRO A 33 49.11 -26.91 10.83
N PRO A 34 49.96 -26.16 11.57
CA PRO A 34 49.52 -25.05 12.42
C PRO A 34 49.21 -23.79 11.58
N GLU A 35 48.14 -23.09 11.96
CA GLU A 35 47.69 -21.81 11.39
C GLU A 35 48.77 -20.73 11.55
N GLN A 36 49.34 -20.30 10.42
CA GLN A 36 50.37 -19.27 10.35
C GLN A 36 49.74 -17.87 10.32
N SER A 37 50.26 -16.99 11.18
CA SER A 37 50.21 -15.54 10.99
C SER A 37 50.73 -15.21 9.58
N LEU A 38 49.93 -14.53 8.77
CA LEU A 38 50.23 -14.25 7.38
C LEU A 38 51.46 -13.31 7.28
N SER A 39 52.62 -13.89 7.00
CA SER A 39 53.86 -13.13 6.79
C SER A 39 53.76 -12.28 5.51
N SER A 40 54.56 -11.22 5.46
CA SER A 40 54.77 -10.37 4.28
C SER A 40 54.96 -11.18 2.98
N GLU A 41 55.56 -12.37 3.08
CA GLU A 41 55.81 -13.29 1.96
C GLU A 41 54.52 -13.91 1.38
N TYR A 42 53.50 -14.18 2.20
CA TYR A 42 52.20 -14.68 1.72
C TYR A 42 51.41 -13.57 0.99
N LEU A 43 51.44 -12.33 1.51
CA LEU A 43 50.84 -11.19 0.82
C LEU A 43 51.58 -10.86 -0.48
N LEU A 44 52.90 -11.04 -0.50
CA LEU A 44 53.72 -10.91 -1.71
C LEU A 44 53.39 -12.02 -2.72
N ARG A 45 53.26 -13.28 -2.30
CA ARG A 45 52.82 -14.40 -3.16
C ARG A 45 51.40 -14.23 -3.66
N ARG A 46 50.48 -13.70 -2.85
CA ARG A 46 49.09 -13.44 -3.25
C ARG A 46 49.00 -12.24 -4.19
N ARG A 47 49.85 -11.23 -4.02
CA ARG A 47 49.99 -10.11 -4.97
C ARG A 47 50.62 -10.58 -6.28
N LEU A 48 51.67 -11.40 -6.21
CA LEU A 48 52.30 -12.03 -7.38
C LEU A 48 51.34 -12.96 -8.12
N HIS A 49 50.52 -13.73 -7.39
CA HIS A 49 49.48 -14.57 -7.97
C HIS A 49 48.41 -13.71 -8.66
N ARG A 50 47.90 -12.65 -8.02
CA ARG A 50 46.94 -11.71 -8.64
C ARG A 50 47.50 -11.00 -9.87
N GLU A 51 48.78 -10.63 -9.87
CA GLU A 51 49.45 -10.05 -11.03
C GLU A 51 49.68 -11.08 -12.15
N CYS A 52 49.99 -12.34 -11.80
CA CYS A 52 50.02 -13.44 -12.76
C CYS A 52 48.63 -13.76 -13.32
N THR A 53 47.57 -13.70 -12.52
CA THR A 53 46.18 -13.87 -12.98
C THR A 53 45.78 -12.71 -13.88
N ARG A 54 46.09 -11.46 -13.50
CA ARG A 54 45.87 -10.28 -14.36
C ARG A 54 46.64 -10.37 -15.68
N SER A 55 47.89 -10.85 -15.64
CA SER A 55 48.70 -11.06 -16.85
C SER A 55 48.12 -12.17 -17.72
N ALA A 56 47.59 -13.24 -17.13
CA ALA A 56 46.91 -14.32 -17.84
C ALA A 56 45.57 -13.87 -18.44
N ASP A 57 44.79 -13.06 -17.71
CA ASP A 57 43.54 -12.45 -18.16
C ASP A 57 43.79 -11.45 -19.28
N LEU A 58 44.84 -10.61 -19.17
CA LEU A 58 45.25 -9.69 -20.23
C LEU A 58 45.72 -10.45 -21.47
N ARG A 59 46.46 -11.54 -21.32
CA ARG A 59 46.82 -12.44 -22.44
C ARG A 59 45.59 -13.12 -23.04
N LYS A 60 44.57 -13.44 -22.25
CA LYS A 60 43.30 -14.00 -22.73
C LYS A 60 42.48 -12.92 -23.46
N GLN A 61 42.50 -11.68 -22.98
CA GLN A 61 41.84 -10.54 -23.61
C GLN A 61 42.51 -10.20 -24.94
N LEU A 62 43.84 -10.14 -24.99
CA LEU A 62 44.61 -9.96 -26.22
C LEU A 62 44.42 -11.11 -27.22
N ARG A 63 44.29 -12.37 -26.76
CA ARG A 63 43.93 -13.49 -27.63
C ARG A 63 42.51 -13.37 -28.16
N ASN A 64 41.55 -12.97 -27.32
CA ASN A 64 40.17 -12.75 -27.77
C ASN A 64 40.06 -11.58 -28.76
N GLU A 65 40.84 -10.52 -28.57
CA GLU A 65 40.93 -9.39 -29.52
C GLU A 65 41.61 -9.82 -30.82
N HIS A 66 42.66 -10.64 -30.75
CA HIS A 66 43.29 -11.24 -31.93
C HIS A 66 42.30 -12.15 -32.67
N ASP A 67 41.58 -13.02 -31.97
CA ASP A 67 40.56 -13.90 -32.55
C ASP A 67 39.38 -13.11 -33.12
N GLN A 68 38.98 -12.01 -32.49
CA GLN A 68 37.98 -11.08 -33.04
C GLN A 68 38.48 -10.41 -34.32
N LYS A 69 39.75 -9.98 -34.35
CA LYS A 69 40.38 -9.41 -35.54
C LYS A 69 40.47 -10.45 -36.67
N THR A 70 40.91 -11.67 -36.37
CA THR A 70 40.97 -12.77 -37.35
C THR A 70 39.58 -13.15 -37.86
N ARG A 71 38.54 -13.13 -37.01
CA ARG A 71 37.14 -13.32 -37.45
C ARG A 71 36.65 -12.17 -38.31
N ALA A 72 36.97 -10.93 -37.97
CA ALA A 72 36.64 -9.76 -38.79
C ALA A 72 37.32 -9.82 -40.16
N ASP A 73 38.60 -10.24 -40.20
CA ASP A 73 39.37 -10.43 -41.43
C ASP A 73 38.80 -11.58 -42.28
N ALA A 74 38.42 -12.70 -41.65
CA ALA A 74 37.77 -13.83 -42.33
C ALA A 74 36.37 -13.43 -42.88
N THR A 75 35.62 -12.62 -42.14
CA THR A 75 34.31 -12.11 -42.58
C THR A 75 34.46 -11.13 -43.73
N ASN A 76 35.47 -10.26 -43.69
CA ASN A 76 35.82 -9.36 -44.80
C ASN A 76 36.30 -10.14 -46.04
N GLN A 77 37.06 -11.22 -45.85
CA GLN A 77 37.49 -12.08 -46.96
C GLN A 77 36.32 -12.84 -47.57
N HIS A 78 35.39 -13.32 -46.75
CA HIS A 78 34.14 -13.93 -47.21
C HIS A 78 33.27 -12.92 -47.97
N LEU A 79 33.07 -11.72 -47.45
CA LEU A 79 32.37 -10.63 -48.15
C LEU A 79 33.02 -10.28 -49.49
N LYS A 80 34.35 -10.24 -49.57
CA LYS A 80 35.08 -10.04 -50.84
C LYS A 80 34.86 -11.18 -51.83
N GLN A 81 34.85 -12.43 -51.36
CA GLN A 81 34.55 -13.58 -52.21
C GLN A 81 33.09 -13.57 -52.69
N THR A 82 32.14 -13.27 -51.80
CA THR A 82 30.72 -13.14 -52.14
C THR A 82 30.46 -12.00 -53.13
N LEU A 83 31.11 -10.84 -52.96
CA LEU A 83 31.06 -9.74 -53.91
C LEU A 83 31.68 -10.11 -55.27
N HIS A 84 32.76 -10.90 -55.26
CA HIS A 84 33.35 -11.41 -56.49
C HIS A 84 32.42 -12.38 -57.20
N THR A 85 31.80 -13.32 -56.47
CA THR A 85 30.80 -14.26 -57.01
C THR A 85 29.59 -13.51 -57.58
N TYR A 86 29.04 -12.52 -56.88
CA TYR A 86 27.96 -11.69 -57.40
C TYR A 86 28.38 -10.88 -58.62
N HIS A 87 29.62 -10.38 -58.66
CA HIS A 87 30.13 -9.67 -59.83
C HIS A 87 30.27 -10.61 -61.03
N THR A 88 30.75 -11.84 -60.84
CA THR A 88 30.87 -12.84 -61.90
C THR A 88 29.51 -13.30 -62.39
N GLU A 89 28.57 -13.61 -61.50
CA GLU A 89 27.19 -13.99 -61.86
C GLU A 89 26.46 -12.85 -62.59
N PHE A 90 26.68 -11.60 -62.18
CA PHE A 90 26.11 -10.43 -62.84
C PHE A 90 26.71 -10.16 -64.23
N GLN A 91 28.01 -10.47 -64.43
CA GLN A 91 28.65 -10.43 -65.75
C GLN A 91 28.12 -11.53 -66.67
N THR A 92 27.86 -12.74 -66.15
CA THR A 92 27.25 -13.84 -66.93
C THR A 92 25.82 -13.50 -67.37
N VAL A 93 25.02 -12.86 -66.51
CA VAL A 93 23.67 -12.38 -66.86
C VAL A 93 23.70 -11.23 -67.89
N LEU A 94 24.74 -10.40 -67.88
CA LEU A 94 24.95 -9.36 -68.89
C LEU A 94 25.38 -9.91 -70.26
N GLU A 95 26.08 -11.05 -70.30
CA GLU A 95 26.48 -11.74 -71.54
C GLU A 95 25.32 -12.55 -72.17
N GLU A 96 24.33 -13.00 -71.39
CA GLU A 96 23.17 -13.76 -71.88
C GLU A 96 22.01 -12.89 -72.42
N HIS A 97 21.99 -11.58 -72.16
CA HIS A 97 20.90 -10.67 -72.57
C HIS A 97 21.41 -9.45 -73.34
N GLY A 98 22.07 -9.74 -74.45
CA GLY A 98 22.82 -8.81 -75.28
C GLY A 98 22.07 -7.75 -76.09
N ASP A 99 20.87 -7.29 -75.74
CA ASP A 99 20.22 -6.22 -76.54
C ASP A 99 19.36 -5.15 -75.84
N GLU A 100 19.23 -5.08 -74.50
CA GLU A 100 18.36 -4.05 -73.88
C GLU A 100 18.95 -3.26 -72.70
N VAL A 101 20.25 -2.98 -72.68
CA VAL A 101 20.87 -2.24 -71.56
C VAL A 101 21.61 -0.99 -72.01
N ARG A 102 20.87 -0.03 -72.59
CA ARG A 102 21.37 1.33 -72.88
C ARG A 102 21.09 2.34 -71.76
N VAL A 103 20.27 1.99 -70.76
CA VAL A 103 19.86 2.90 -69.65
C VAL A 103 20.63 2.67 -68.34
N LEU A 104 21.12 1.45 -68.05
CA LEU A 104 21.94 1.19 -66.84
C LEU A 104 23.40 1.68 -66.94
N ARG A 105 23.89 1.98 -68.14
CA ARG A 105 25.28 2.46 -68.34
C ARG A 105 25.51 3.86 -67.73
N ALA A 106 24.46 4.68 -67.57
CA ALA A 106 24.54 6.00 -66.94
C ALA A 106 24.59 5.95 -65.40
N SER A 107 23.93 4.98 -64.76
CA SER A 107 24.01 4.79 -63.29
C SER A 107 25.32 4.13 -62.85
N LEU A 108 25.86 3.22 -63.65
CA LEU A 108 27.16 2.56 -63.38
C LEU A 108 28.34 3.54 -63.42
N GLN A 109 28.30 4.53 -64.31
CA GLN A 109 29.34 5.56 -64.40
C GLN A 109 29.34 6.49 -63.18
N LYS A 110 28.17 6.70 -62.54
CA LYS A 110 28.03 7.49 -61.32
C LYS A 110 28.53 6.74 -60.08
N ASN A 111 28.37 5.41 -60.04
CA ASN A 111 28.86 4.58 -58.93
C ASN A 111 30.36 4.26 -59.03
N ALA A 112 30.94 4.22 -60.24
CA ALA A 112 32.38 4.08 -60.42
C ALA A 112 33.15 5.30 -59.89
N LEU A 113 32.65 6.52 -60.14
CA LEU A 113 33.21 7.77 -59.59
C LEU A 113 33.13 7.82 -58.05
N ALA A 114 32.05 7.31 -57.45
CA ALA A 114 31.92 7.25 -55.99
C ALA A 114 32.88 6.23 -55.33
N MET A 115 33.21 5.12 -56.00
CA MET A 115 34.21 4.16 -55.50
C MET A 115 35.65 4.69 -55.66
N GLU A 116 35.92 5.46 -56.70
CA GLU A 116 37.25 6.05 -56.93
C GLU A 116 37.56 7.13 -55.88
N GLU A 117 36.57 7.95 -55.52
CA GLU A 117 36.65 8.93 -54.43
C GLU A 117 36.82 8.26 -53.04
N MET A 118 36.21 7.08 -52.84
CA MET A 118 36.35 6.30 -51.61
C MET A 118 37.74 5.65 -51.49
N ASN A 119 38.29 5.15 -52.60
CA ASN A 119 39.66 4.60 -52.63
C ASN A 119 40.73 5.68 -52.45
N GLN A 120 40.50 6.90 -52.95
CA GLN A 120 41.40 8.03 -52.72
C GLN A 120 41.43 8.43 -51.23
N ARG A 121 40.28 8.44 -50.55
CA ARG A 121 40.18 8.68 -49.10
C ARG A 121 40.82 7.59 -48.24
N VAL A 122 40.81 6.34 -48.70
CA VAL A 122 41.51 5.23 -48.02
C VAL A 122 43.03 5.34 -48.23
N GLY A 123 43.49 5.79 -49.40
CA GLY A 123 44.91 6.08 -49.66
C GLY A 123 45.46 7.20 -48.76
N GLU A 124 44.71 8.30 -48.61
CA GLU A 124 45.07 9.41 -47.72
C GLU A 124 45.11 9.00 -46.23
N ALA A 125 44.22 8.10 -45.81
CA ALA A 125 44.21 7.54 -44.46
C ALA A 125 45.39 6.59 -44.20
N MET A 126 45.89 5.87 -45.22
CA MET A 126 47.07 5.01 -45.10
C MET A 126 48.38 5.82 -45.08
N GLU A 127 48.46 6.96 -45.79
CA GLU A 127 49.59 7.88 -45.70
C GLU A 127 49.69 8.54 -44.31
N TYR A 128 48.56 8.87 -43.68
CA TYR A 128 48.52 9.39 -42.31
C TYR A 128 48.94 8.33 -41.28
N ALA A 129 48.62 7.04 -41.52
CA ALA A 129 49.06 5.93 -40.68
C ALA A 129 50.59 5.70 -40.76
N ALA A 130 51.18 5.83 -41.96
CA ALA A 130 52.62 5.72 -42.17
C ALA A 130 53.41 6.86 -41.49
N TYR A 131 52.86 8.08 -41.47
CA TYR A 131 53.45 9.22 -40.73
C TYR A 131 53.40 9.02 -39.21
N SER A 132 52.38 8.31 -38.70
CA SER A 132 52.27 7.98 -37.26
C SER A 132 53.20 6.85 -36.83
N GLU A 133 53.54 5.93 -37.75
CA GLU A 133 54.45 4.80 -37.50
C GLU A 133 55.91 5.27 -37.38
N GLU A 134 56.32 6.26 -38.18
CA GLU A 134 57.65 6.88 -38.07
C GLU A 134 57.80 7.69 -36.76
N ALA A 135 56.73 8.37 -36.31
CA ALA A 135 56.70 9.05 -35.02
C ALA A 135 56.73 8.08 -33.83
N LEU A 136 56.05 6.93 -33.94
CA LEU A 136 56.05 5.87 -32.93
C LEU A 136 57.40 5.14 -32.85
N ASN A 137 58.10 4.95 -33.97
CA ASN A 137 59.44 4.35 -34.01
C ASN A 137 60.50 5.30 -33.41
N LYS A 138 60.36 6.62 -33.58
CA LYS A 138 61.19 7.61 -32.87
C LYS A 138 60.95 7.58 -31.35
N LEU A 139 59.69 7.47 -30.93
CA LEU A 139 59.32 7.39 -29.51
C LEU A 139 59.75 6.06 -28.87
N ALA A 140 59.79 4.96 -29.64
CA ALA A 140 60.29 3.66 -29.22
C ALA A 140 61.82 3.68 -29.01
N ALA A 141 62.57 4.33 -29.90
CA ALA A 141 64.02 4.49 -29.77
C ALA A 141 64.41 5.38 -28.57
N GLU A 142 63.68 6.47 -28.31
CA GLU A 142 63.88 7.32 -27.13
C GLU A 142 63.56 6.57 -25.81
N ARG A 143 62.51 5.74 -25.81
CA ARG A 143 62.16 4.88 -24.66
C ARG A 143 63.15 3.74 -24.42
N GLU A 144 63.83 3.26 -25.46
CA GLU A 144 64.87 2.22 -25.32
C GLU A 144 66.16 2.79 -24.72
N ILE A 145 66.48 4.05 -25.04
CA ILE A 145 67.58 4.81 -24.41
C ILE A 145 67.24 5.12 -22.94
N GLU A 146 66.01 5.58 -22.65
CA GLU A 146 65.53 5.77 -21.27
C GLU A 146 65.50 4.46 -20.47
N ALA A 147 65.14 3.33 -21.08
CA ALA A 147 65.16 2.02 -20.44
C ALA A 147 66.60 1.54 -20.15
N SER A 148 67.55 1.81 -21.05
CA SER A 148 68.98 1.52 -20.85
C SER A 148 69.60 2.38 -19.75
N GLU A 149 69.22 3.66 -19.64
CA GLU A 149 69.63 4.53 -18.55
C GLU A 149 68.96 4.17 -17.22
N ALA A 150 67.67 3.79 -17.24
CA ALA A 150 66.96 3.30 -16.06
C ALA A 150 67.53 1.96 -15.56
N HIS A 151 67.98 1.08 -16.46
CA HIS A 151 68.69 -0.15 -16.10
C HIS A 151 70.06 0.16 -15.48
N ARG A 152 70.83 1.09 -16.04
CA ARG A 152 72.11 1.52 -15.45
C ARG A 152 71.93 2.22 -14.10
N ARG A 153 70.87 3.02 -13.92
CA ARG A 153 70.51 3.61 -12.62
C ARG A 153 70.04 2.54 -11.62
N ARG A 154 69.32 1.50 -12.06
CA ARG A 154 68.96 0.34 -11.23
C ARG A 154 70.17 -0.50 -10.84
N GLU A 155 71.10 -0.77 -11.73
CA GLU A 155 72.34 -1.51 -11.38
C GLU A 155 73.24 -0.70 -10.45
N MET A 156 73.33 0.63 -10.61
CA MET A 156 74.04 1.48 -9.66
C MET A 156 73.35 1.50 -8.30
N PHE A 157 72.01 1.62 -8.29
CA PHE A 157 71.21 1.55 -7.07
C PHE A 157 71.30 0.19 -6.39
N GLU A 158 71.28 -0.93 -7.14
CA GLU A 158 71.42 -2.27 -6.59
C GLU A 158 72.83 -2.54 -6.07
N ARG A 159 73.88 -2.03 -6.73
CA ARG A 159 75.26 -2.08 -6.19
C ARG A 159 75.41 -1.20 -4.94
N GLU A 160 74.75 -0.06 -4.88
CA GLU A 160 74.73 0.80 -3.69
C GLU A 160 73.90 0.19 -2.56
N GLN A 161 72.79 -0.48 -2.86
CA GLN A 161 71.97 -1.22 -1.91
C GLN A 161 72.63 -2.52 -1.43
N LEU A 162 73.45 -3.16 -2.27
CA LEU A 162 74.27 -4.31 -1.89
C LEU A 162 75.44 -3.86 -1.02
N ALA A 163 76.13 -2.77 -1.35
CA ALA A 163 77.17 -2.19 -0.51
C ALA A 163 76.62 -1.67 0.85
N ARG A 164 75.41 -1.08 0.86
CA ARG A 164 74.70 -0.72 2.10
C ARG A 164 74.22 -1.94 2.88
N ARG A 165 73.80 -3.02 2.22
CA ARG A 165 73.47 -4.29 2.89
C ARG A 165 74.69 -4.96 3.47
N GLU A 166 75.82 -5.02 2.76
CA GLU A 166 77.07 -5.58 3.28
C GLU A 166 77.69 -4.71 4.40
N ALA A 167 77.54 -3.38 4.33
CA ALA A 167 77.91 -2.47 5.42
C ALA A 167 77.00 -2.65 6.64
N MET A 168 75.67 -2.71 6.44
CA MET A 168 74.71 -3.01 7.52
C MET A 168 74.93 -4.40 8.08
N GLU A 169 75.30 -5.40 7.29
CA GLU A 169 75.48 -6.79 7.75
C GLU A 169 76.81 -6.93 8.51
N ARG A 170 77.87 -6.20 8.12
CA ARG A 170 79.11 -6.09 8.94
C ARG A 170 78.88 -5.31 10.23
N GLU A 171 78.02 -4.31 10.21
CA GLU A 171 77.65 -3.52 11.38
C GLU A 171 76.65 -4.28 12.27
N GLU A 172 75.79 -5.10 11.70
CA GLU A 172 74.85 -6.01 12.37
C GLU A 172 75.56 -7.22 12.95
N ILE A 173 76.63 -7.73 12.32
CA ILE A 173 77.52 -8.74 12.92
C ILE A 173 78.28 -8.12 14.10
N LYS A 174 78.85 -6.91 13.97
CA LYS A 174 79.45 -6.19 15.11
C LYS A 174 78.43 -5.89 16.23
N ARG A 175 77.19 -5.55 15.87
CA ARG A 175 76.10 -5.27 16.80
C ARG A 175 75.54 -6.54 17.42
N LYS A 176 75.54 -7.68 16.72
CA LYS A 176 75.21 -9.02 17.24
C LYS A 176 76.30 -9.54 18.16
N ASP A 177 77.57 -9.30 17.87
CA ASP A 177 78.69 -9.64 18.76
C ASP A 177 78.70 -8.76 20.02
N LEU A 178 78.36 -7.46 19.89
CA LEU A 178 78.14 -6.58 21.03
C LEU A 178 76.87 -6.97 21.81
N LEU A 179 75.78 -7.33 21.13
CA LEU A 179 74.55 -7.82 21.76
C LEU A 179 74.80 -9.14 22.48
N VAL A 180 75.58 -10.07 21.94
CA VAL A 180 75.86 -11.35 22.62
C VAL A 180 76.72 -11.11 23.88
N ALA A 181 77.66 -10.15 23.85
CA ALA A 181 78.41 -9.73 25.04
C ALA A 181 77.52 -8.99 26.07
N GLU A 182 76.59 -8.15 25.59
CA GLU A 182 75.63 -7.41 26.43
C GLU A 182 74.52 -8.32 26.97
N GLU A 183 74.09 -9.34 26.22
CA GLU A 183 73.10 -10.36 26.60
C GLU A 183 73.69 -11.36 27.59
N MET A 184 75.01 -11.63 27.54
CA MET A 184 75.71 -12.40 28.57
C MET A 184 75.86 -11.61 29.88
N LEU A 185 76.04 -10.28 29.81
CA LEU A 185 76.05 -9.40 30.99
C LEU A 185 74.62 -9.20 31.56
N LYS A 186 73.64 -9.00 30.67
CA LYS A 186 72.21 -8.91 31.00
C LYS A 186 71.68 -10.23 31.54
N ARG A 187 72.04 -11.41 31.02
CA ARG A 187 71.65 -12.70 31.63
C ARG A 187 72.19 -12.86 33.05
N LYS A 188 73.43 -12.42 33.32
CA LYS A 188 73.98 -12.45 34.68
C LYS A 188 73.30 -11.46 35.64
N MET A 189 72.82 -10.31 35.14
CA MET A 189 72.01 -9.37 35.93
C MET A 189 70.55 -9.82 36.08
N LEU A 190 69.96 -10.40 35.03
CA LEU A 190 68.59 -10.92 34.99
C LEU A 190 68.45 -12.17 35.85
N ASP A 191 69.49 -13.00 35.99
CA ASP A 191 69.51 -14.12 36.93
C ASP A 191 69.52 -13.65 38.40
N ILE A 192 70.06 -12.46 38.69
CA ILE A 192 70.01 -11.82 40.02
C ILE A 192 68.64 -11.14 40.23
N GLU A 193 68.13 -10.40 39.24
CA GLU A 193 66.81 -9.76 39.29
C GLU A 193 65.64 -10.75 39.23
N MET A 194 65.76 -11.90 38.56
CA MET A 194 64.72 -12.94 38.54
C MET A 194 64.55 -13.60 39.91
N VAL A 195 65.62 -13.69 40.72
CA VAL A 195 65.51 -14.20 42.09
C VAL A 195 64.76 -13.19 42.96
N GLU A 196 65.06 -11.90 42.85
CA GLU A 196 64.34 -10.83 43.57
C GLU A 196 62.91 -10.57 43.06
N HIS A 197 62.67 -10.74 41.76
CA HIS A 197 61.36 -10.61 41.13
C HIS A 197 60.45 -11.80 41.44
N ARG A 198 60.97 -13.04 41.49
CA ARG A 198 60.19 -14.21 41.95
C ARG A 198 59.74 -14.06 43.40
N GLU A 199 60.56 -13.46 44.26
CA GLU A 199 60.17 -13.17 45.64
C GLU A 199 59.17 -12.02 45.78
N ARG A 200 59.18 -11.04 44.86
CA ARG A 200 58.23 -9.91 44.82
C ARG A 200 56.88 -10.34 44.25
N VAL A 201 56.90 -11.08 43.14
CA VAL A 201 55.71 -11.65 42.49
C VAL A 201 55.04 -12.64 43.45
N ALA A 202 55.78 -13.47 44.19
CA ALA A 202 55.18 -14.35 45.19
C ALA A 202 54.48 -13.60 46.34
N ARG A 203 54.98 -12.41 46.73
CA ARG A 203 54.33 -11.54 47.74
C ARG A 203 53.09 -10.83 47.18
N GLU A 204 53.15 -10.36 45.94
CA GLU A 204 52.03 -9.70 45.25
C GLU A 204 50.91 -10.69 44.87
N ASP A 205 51.24 -11.93 44.48
CA ASP A 205 50.27 -12.98 44.19
C ASP A 205 49.53 -13.43 45.46
N ASN A 206 50.24 -13.50 46.60
CA ASN A 206 49.60 -13.74 47.89
C ASN A 206 48.67 -12.58 48.29
N HIS A 207 49.09 -11.33 48.09
CA HIS A 207 48.25 -10.17 48.39
C HIS A 207 47.01 -10.10 47.48
N ARG A 208 47.14 -10.42 46.18
CA ARG A 208 46.01 -10.54 45.25
C ARG A 208 45.06 -11.66 45.62
N ARG A 209 45.56 -12.83 46.04
CA ARG A 209 44.70 -13.93 46.51
C ARG A 209 43.94 -13.56 47.77
N GLU A 210 44.55 -12.79 48.68
CA GLU A 210 43.88 -12.28 49.88
C GLU A 210 42.80 -11.22 49.56
N GLN A 211 43.07 -10.32 48.60
CA GLN A 211 42.09 -9.32 48.14
C GLN A 211 40.94 -9.94 47.34
N GLU A 212 41.24 -10.90 46.46
CA GLU A 212 40.25 -11.64 45.68
C GLU A 212 39.36 -12.48 46.60
N LYS A 213 39.93 -13.10 47.64
CA LYS A 213 39.15 -13.81 48.66
C LYS A 213 38.20 -12.87 49.40
N ARG A 214 38.64 -11.68 49.79
CA ARG A 214 37.76 -10.67 50.43
C ARG A 214 36.66 -10.20 49.49
N ARG A 215 36.98 -9.97 48.21
CA ARG A 215 36.02 -9.57 47.19
C ARG A 215 34.99 -10.67 46.91
N LEU A 216 35.40 -11.92 46.87
CA LEU A 216 34.50 -13.07 46.72
C LEU A 216 33.63 -13.29 47.96
N GLU A 217 34.14 -13.01 49.16
CA GLU A 217 33.35 -13.04 50.40
C GLU A 217 32.29 -11.90 50.43
N GLU A 218 32.62 -10.73 49.88
CA GLU A 218 31.72 -9.58 49.75
C GLU A 218 30.65 -9.83 48.67
N ILE A 219 31.03 -10.35 47.51
CA ILE A 219 30.10 -10.80 46.45
C ILE A 219 29.17 -11.91 46.98
N ALA A 220 29.68 -12.85 47.77
CA ALA A 220 28.85 -13.90 48.37
C ALA A 220 27.90 -13.35 49.46
N LYS A 221 28.25 -12.23 50.11
CA LYS A 221 27.36 -11.53 51.04
C LYS A 221 26.27 -10.78 50.28
N GLU A 222 26.62 -10.04 49.23
CA GLU A 222 25.67 -9.37 48.35
C GLU A 222 24.74 -10.37 47.66
N ASP A 223 25.22 -11.53 47.21
CA ASP A 223 24.38 -12.57 46.59
C ASP A 223 23.39 -13.17 47.61
N ARG A 224 23.76 -13.29 48.89
CA ARG A 224 22.83 -13.70 49.95
C ARG A 224 21.76 -12.65 50.20
N GLU A 225 22.13 -11.37 50.29
CA GLU A 225 21.18 -10.27 50.47
C GLU A 225 20.26 -10.12 49.24
N ARG A 226 20.80 -10.29 48.03
CA ARG A 226 20.03 -10.28 46.78
C ARG A 226 19.05 -11.44 46.73
N ARG A 227 19.47 -12.67 47.09
CA ARG A 227 18.56 -13.83 47.14
C ARG A 227 17.44 -13.67 48.16
N GLN A 228 17.74 -13.03 49.30
CA GLN A 228 16.72 -12.73 50.30
C GLN A 228 15.72 -11.70 49.77
N TRP A 229 16.20 -10.62 49.15
CA TRP A 229 15.36 -9.62 48.49
C TRP A 229 14.52 -10.21 47.33
N TRP A 230 15.12 -11.08 46.50
CA TRP A 230 14.41 -11.80 45.44
C TRP A 230 13.35 -12.77 45.98
N SER A 231 13.57 -13.37 47.16
CA SER A 231 12.56 -14.22 47.81
C SER A 231 11.38 -13.40 48.33
N GLU A 232 11.64 -12.24 48.93
CA GLU A 232 10.61 -11.31 49.40
C GLU A 232 9.80 -10.75 48.22
N MET A 233 10.46 -10.36 47.12
CA MET A 233 9.79 -9.94 45.88
C MET A 233 9.01 -11.08 45.23
N ALA A 234 9.50 -12.33 45.25
CA ALA A 234 8.79 -13.47 44.69
C ALA A 234 7.51 -13.81 45.49
N GLU A 235 7.49 -13.61 46.80
CA GLU A 235 6.29 -13.75 47.63
C GLU A 235 5.28 -12.64 47.34
N GLU A 236 5.73 -11.39 47.22
CA GLU A 236 4.87 -10.25 46.87
C GLU A 236 4.31 -10.36 45.44
N GLU A 237 5.12 -10.85 44.50
CA GLU A 237 4.73 -11.17 43.13
C GLU A 237 3.76 -12.35 43.07
N ALA A 238 3.92 -13.39 43.90
CA ALA A 238 2.96 -14.48 44.00
C ALA A 238 1.59 -14.00 44.51
N HIS A 239 1.58 -13.09 45.50
CA HIS A 239 0.37 -12.44 45.99
C HIS A 239 -0.29 -11.56 44.92
N GLN A 240 0.49 -10.78 44.16
CA GLN A 240 -0.05 -9.98 43.05
C GLN A 240 -0.56 -10.84 41.90
N ARG A 241 0.13 -11.95 41.57
CA ARG A 241 -0.30 -12.94 40.58
C ARG A 241 -1.63 -13.57 40.97
N GLN A 242 -1.79 -13.97 42.23
CA GLN A 242 -3.04 -14.56 42.72
C GLN A 242 -4.18 -13.53 42.66
N TRP A 243 -3.93 -12.29 43.11
CA TRP A 243 -4.91 -11.21 43.03
C TRP A 243 -5.30 -10.88 41.57
N TRP A 244 -4.34 -10.83 40.65
CA TRP A 244 -4.60 -10.61 39.23
C TRP A 244 -5.34 -11.77 38.56
N PHE A 245 -5.02 -13.01 38.91
CA PHE A 245 -5.72 -14.19 38.38
C PHE A 245 -7.19 -14.15 38.82
N GLU A 246 -7.45 -13.88 40.10
CA GLU A 246 -8.80 -13.73 40.64
C GLU A 246 -9.57 -12.53 40.02
N MET A 247 -8.88 -11.44 39.72
CA MET A 247 -9.46 -10.26 39.06
C MET A 247 -9.77 -10.52 37.58
N THR A 248 -8.88 -11.22 36.88
CA THR A 248 -9.05 -11.56 35.46
C THR A 248 -10.14 -12.62 35.29
N GLU A 249 -10.22 -13.60 36.19
CA GLU A 249 -11.29 -14.59 36.22
C GLU A 249 -12.64 -13.93 36.52
N ARG A 250 -12.70 -12.97 37.45
CA ARG A 250 -13.91 -12.15 37.68
C ARG A 250 -14.30 -11.31 36.48
N ASN A 251 -13.36 -10.63 35.82
CA ASN A 251 -13.65 -9.78 34.67
C ASN A 251 -14.04 -10.60 33.44
N THR A 252 -13.39 -11.74 33.19
CA THR A 252 -13.78 -12.65 32.09
C THR A 252 -15.12 -13.30 32.35
N HIS A 253 -15.44 -13.65 33.60
CA HIS A 253 -16.78 -14.11 33.95
C HIS A 253 -17.83 -13.01 33.78
N GLN A 254 -17.58 -11.79 34.27
CA GLN A 254 -18.48 -10.64 34.09
C GLN A 254 -18.67 -10.27 32.62
N GLN A 255 -17.61 -10.36 31.82
CA GLN A 255 -17.69 -10.08 30.38
C GLN A 255 -18.47 -11.18 29.66
N ALA A 256 -18.24 -12.46 29.98
CA ALA A 256 -19.01 -13.57 29.43
C ALA A 256 -20.48 -13.58 29.89
N GLU A 257 -20.77 -12.99 31.05
CA GLU A 257 -22.12 -12.83 31.60
C GLU A 257 -22.82 -11.63 30.94
N MET A 258 -22.14 -10.48 30.79
CA MET A 258 -22.63 -9.35 29.98
C MET A 258 -22.87 -9.73 28.52
N GLU A 259 -21.98 -10.51 27.90
CA GLU A 259 -22.14 -11.00 26.53
C GLU A 259 -23.32 -11.95 26.41
N ARG A 260 -23.54 -12.81 27.42
CA ARG A 260 -24.74 -13.66 27.49
C ARG A 260 -26.01 -12.85 27.69
N GLU A 261 -26.00 -11.85 28.57
CA GLU A 261 -27.15 -10.96 28.80
C GLU A 261 -27.46 -10.08 27.59
N THR A 262 -26.44 -9.56 26.90
CA THR A 262 -26.63 -8.79 25.67
C THR A 262 -27.11 -9.68 24.53
N TYR A 263 -26.60 -10.90 24.40
CA TYR A 263 -27.10 -11.87 23.42
C TYR A 263 -28.55 -12.27 23.72
N GLN A 264 -28.91 -12.50 24.99
CA GLN A 264 -30.29 -12.78 25.41
C GLN A 264 -31.20 -11.58 25.17
N ARG A 265 -30.76 -10.35 25.48
CA ARG A 265 -31.51 -9.12 25.19
C ARG A 265 -31.69 -8.90 23.69
N LEU A 266 -30.68 -9.18 22.87
CA LEU A 266 -30.79 -9.10 21.41
C LEU A 266 -31.79 -10.14 20.87
N GLN A 267 -31.73 -11.38 21.35
CA GLN A 267 -32.72 -12.40 20.99
C GLN A 267 -34.13 -12.01 21.44
N GLN A 268 -34.27 -11.45 22.64
CA GLN A 268 -35.54 -10.96 23.17
C GLN A 268 -36.06 -9.77 22.36
N MET A 269 -35.23 -8.78 22.04
CA MET A 269 -35.60 -7.62 21.22
C MET A 269 -36.00 -8.02 19.80
N ILE A 270 -35.28 -8.97 19.17
CA ILE A 270 -35.64 -9.48 17.84
C ILE A 270 -36.99 -10.19 17.92
N SER A 271 -37.21 -11.01 18.96
CA SER A 271 -38.48 -11.69 19.17
C SER A 271 -39.63 -10.70 19.42
N GLU A 272 -39.43 -9.71 20.29
CA GLU A 272 -40.40 -8.65 20.60
C GLU A 272 -40.70 -7.77 19.39
N SER A 273 -39.69 -7.42 18.59
CA SER A 273 -39.88 -6.66 17.34
C SER A 273 -40.69 -7.45 16.32
N MET A 274 -40.41 -8.74 16.14
CA MET A 274 -41.18 -9.61 15.26
C MET A 274 -42.62 -9.80 15.75
N HIS A 275 -42.84 -9.95 17.07
CA HIS A 275 -44.19 -10.06 17.64
C HIS A 275 -44.94 -8.72 17.53
N ALA A 276 -44.28 -7.58 17.75
CA ALA A 276 -44.90 -6.27 17.63
C ALA A 276 -45.25 -5.90 16.17
N GLU A 277 -44.48 -6.36 15.19
CA GLU A 277 -44.83 -6.23 13.77
C GLU A 277 -46.00 -7.14 13.42
N TYR A 278 -45.99 -8.39 13.91
CA TYR A 278 -47.12 -9.32 13.76
C TYR A 278 -48.41 -8.79 14.39
N ASP A 279 -48.36 -8.28 15.63
CA ASP A 279 -49.51 -7.74 16.34
C ASP A 279 -50.07 -6.48 15.65
N ARG A 280 -49.20 -5.65 15.05
CA ARG A 280 -49.62 -4.49 14.25
C ARG A 280 -50.33 -4.90 12.96
N ASP A 281 -49.83 -5.92 12.28
CA ASP A 281 -50.47 -6.45 11.08
C ASP A 281 -51.81 -7.13 11.39
N VAL A 282 -51.89 -7.87 12.51
CA VAL A 282 -53.15 -8.45 12.99
C VAL A 282 -54.14 -7.34 13.36
N ALA A 283 -53.72 -6.32 14.11
CA ALA A 283 -54.60 -5.20 14.49
C ALA A 283 -55.11 -4.42 13.27
N ARG A 284 -54.25 -4.20 12.26
CA ARG A 284 -54.65 -3.55 11.00
C ARG A 284 -55.68 -4.38 10.23
N LEU A 285 -55.49 -5.69 10.14
CA LEU A 285 -56.45 -6.58 9.48
C LEU A 285 -57.78 -6.67 10.24
N ASP A 286 -57.74 -6.62 11.58
CA ASP A 286 -58.93 -6.63 12.42
C ASP A 286 -59.72 -5.30 12.29
N GLU A 287 -59.02 -4.17 12.19
CA GLU A 287 -59.63 -2.86 11.92
C GLU A 287 -60.24 -2.78 10.51
N GLU A 288 -59.53 -3.25 9.48
CA GLU A 288 -60.08 -3.35 8.12
C GLU A 288 -61.31 -4.28 8.08
N TYR A 289 -61.30 -5.38 8.82
CA TYR A 289 -62.45 -6.27 8.93
C TYR A 289 -63.63 -5.59 9.62
N HIS A 290 -63.40 -4.90 10.73
CA HIS A 290 -64.47 -4.21 11.46
C HIS A 290 -65.12 -3.13 10.60
N LEU A 291 -64.33 -2.38 9.82
CA LEU A 291 -64.85 -1.38 8.88
C LEU A 291 -65.68 -1.99 7.76
N ILE A 292 -65.26 -3.12 7.20
CA ILE A 292 -66.01 -3.84 6.16
C ILE A 292 -67.30 -4.44 6.75
N GLU A 293 -67.25 -4.97 7.97
CA GLU A 293 -68.43 -5.52 8.64
C GLU A 293 -69.44 -4.42 8.97
N GLU A 294 -69.01 -3.28 9.51
CA GLU A 294 -69.88 -2.13 9.76
C GLU A 294 -70.52 -1.59 8.49
N ALA A 295 -69.75 -1.46 7.40
CA ALA A 295 -70.27 -1.03 6.12
C ALA A 295 -71.32 -2.02 5.59
N SER A 296 -71.04 -3.32 5.68
CA SER A 296 -71.97 -4.36 5.22
C SER A 296 -73.24 -4.45 6.08
N ASN A 297 -73.15 -4.18 7.39
CA ASN A 297 -74.31 -4.11 8.28
C ASN A 297 -75.18 -2.90 7.95
N ARG A 298 -74.58 -1.72 7.73
CA ARG A 298 -75.31 -0.52 7.30
C ARG A 298 -76.05 -0.75 5.98
N THR A 299 -75.42 -1.36 4.99
CA THR A 299 -76.10 -1.68 3.72
C THR A 299 -77.25 -2.68 3.92
N LEU A 300 -77.12 -3.64 4.86
CA LEU A 300 -78.20 -4.59 5.15
C LEU A 300 -79.39 -3.91 5.84
N GLU A 301 -79.14 -3.00 6.78
CA GLU A 301 -80.17 -2.20 7.45
C GLU A 301 -80.91 -1.31 6.44
N GLU A 302 -80.19 -0.57 5.59
CA GLU A 302 -80.80 0.25 4.52
C GLU A 302 -81.66 -0.59 3.56
N MET A 303 -81.21 -1.80 3.20
CA MET A 303 -81.99 -2.70 2.34
C MET A 303 -83.20 -3.32 3.05
N GLU A 304 -83.18 -3.46 4.37
CA GLU A 304 -84.33 -3.92 5.16
C GLU A 304 -85.39 -2.84 5.28
N GLU A 305 -84.99 -1.58 5.48
CA GLU A 305 -85.88 -0.42 5.43
C GLU A 305 -86.52 -0.26 4.04
N ASP A 306 -85.73 -0.39 2.97
CA ASP A 306 -86.24 -0.38 1.59
C ASP A 306 -87.23 -1.52 1.32
N LEU A 307 -87.04 -2.70 1.93
CA LEU A 307 -87.98 -3.81 1.82
C LEU A 307 -89.30 -3.50 2.50
N GLU A 308 -89.27 -2.99 3.74
CA GLU A 308 -90.49 -2.60 4.47
C GLU A 308 -91.25 -1.49 3.72
N GLN A 309 -90.55 -0.46 3.25
CA GLN A 309 -91.17 0.64 2.51
C GLN A 309 -91.82 0.15 1.20
N LYS A 310 -91.19 -0.79 0.48
CA LYS A 310 -91.75 -1.36 -0.75
C LYS A 310 -92.92 -2.30 -0.50
N GLU A 311 -92.93 -3.01 0.62
CA GLU A 311 -94.08 -3.82 1.04
C GLU A 311 -95.28 -2.93 1.41
N GLU A 312 -95.04 -1.83 2.13
CA GLU A 312 -96.07 -0.83 2.45
C GLU A 312 -96.62 -0.15 1.19
N GLU A 313 -95.75 0.26 0.26
CA GLU A 313 -96.15 0.84 -1.04
C GLU A 313 -97.00 -0.14 -1.88
N ILE A 314 -96.70 -1.44 -1.80
CA ILE A 314 -97.52 -2.48 -2.46
C ILE A 314 -98.90 -2.58 -1.81
N ASP A 315 -99.00 -2.54 -0.48
CA ASP A 315 -100.27 -2.62 0.24
C ASP A 315 -101.14 -1.37 0.01
N GLU A 316 -100.53 -0.19 -0.06
CA GLU A 316 -101.20 1.05 -0.45
C GLU A 316 -101.71 0.99 -1.89
N LEU A 317 -100.88 0.52 -2.84
CA LEU A 317 -101.27 0.36 -4.24
C LEU A 317 -102.37 -0.70 -4.41
N LEU A 318 -102.34 -1.80 -3.65
CA LEU A 318 -103.41 -2.80 -3.64
C LEU A 318 -104.72 -2.22 -3.14
N THR A 319 -104.67 -1.43 -2.06
CA THR A 319 -105.82 -0.74 -1.50
C THR A 319 -106.39 0.30 -2.49
N ALA A 320 -105.52 1.09 -3.12
CA ALA A 320 -105.90 2.05 -4.16
C ALA A 320 -106.50 1.36 -5.40
N LEU A 321 -105.96 0.21 -5.80
CA LEU A 321 -106.49 -0.61 -6.89
C LEU A 321 -107.88 -1.17 -6.56
N GLU A 322 -108.11 -1.59 -5.31
CA GLU A 322 -109.44 -2.03 -4.86
C GLU A 322 -110.45 -0.88 -4.85
N VAL A 323 -110.05 0.31 -4.37
CA VAL A 323 -110.90 1.51 -4.41
C VAL A 323 -111.19 1.91 -5.86
N ALA A 324 -110.19 1.90 -6.75
CA ALA A 324 -110.35 2.19 -8.18
C ALA A 324 -111.24 1.14 -8.87
N ARG A 325 -111.12 -0.15 -8.50
CA ARG A 325 -112.03 -1.21 -8.99
C ARG A 325 -113.47 -0.97 -8.56
N ARG A 326 -113.71 -0.62 -7.29
CA ARG A 326 -115.05 -0.29 -6.81
C ARG A 326 -115.63 0.93 -7.54
N ARG A 327 -114.82 1.95 -7.80
CA ARG A 327 -115.21 3.13 -8.59
C ARG A 327 -115.49 2.80 -10.06
N ASP A 328 -114.69 1.93 -10.70
CA ASP A 328 -114.96 1.46 -12.07
C ASP A 328 -116.23 0.61 -12.12
N ASP A 329 -116.47 -0.26 -11.13
CA ASP A 329 -117.70 -1.04 -11.00
C ASP A 329 -118.94 -0.13 -10.80
N GLU A 330 -118.81 0.95 -10.02
CA GLU A 330 -119.84 1.99 -9.86
C GLU A 330 -120.03 2.84 -11.15
N ALA A 331 -118.96 3.17 -11.87
CA ALA A 331 -119.00 3.92 -13.13
C ALA A 331 -119.58 3.09 -14.29
N ARG A 332 -119.36 1.76 -14.31
CA ARG A 332 -120.02 0.82 -15.24
C ARG A 332 -121.54 0.80 -15.09
N HIS A 333 -122.07 1.12 -13.91
CA HIS A 333 -123.51 1.29 -13.69
C HIS A 333 -124.05 2.65 -14.21
N GLN A 334 -123.20 3.63 -14.48
CA GLN A 334 -123.57 4.98 -14.94
C GLN A 334 -123.16 5.32 -16.39
N GLY A 335 -122.45 4.43 -17.10
CA GLY A 335 -122.26 4.52 -18.54
C GLY A 335 -121.10 5.41 -19.03
N ASP A 336 -120.10 5.68 -18.18
CA ASP A 336 -118.84 6.33 -18.57
C ASP A 336 -117.65 5.43 -18.24
N ARG A 337 -116.67 5.32 -19.15
CA ARG A 337 -115.52 4.39 -19.00
C ARG A 337 -114.31 5.11 -18.45
N SER A 338 -113.71 4.58 -17.38
CA SER A 338 -112.42 5.04 -16.84
C SER A 338 -111.46 3.85 -16.66
N ALA A 339 -111.17 3.13 -17.75
CA ALA A 339 -110.31 1.93 -17.73
C ALA A 339 -108.79 2.23 -17.64
N GLU A 340 -108.39 3.49 -17.80
CA GLU A 340 -106.98 3.88 -17.95
C GLU A 340 -106.24 3.99 -16.60
N GLU A 341 -106.92 4.47 -15.55
CA GLU A 341 -106.37 4.59 -14.20
C GLU A 341 -106.09 3.21 -13.56
N LEU A 342 -106.96 2.23 -13.82
CA LEU A 342 -106.79 0.83 -13.38
C LEU A 342 -105.59 0.15 -14.06
N ASN A 343 -105.38 0.39 -15.35
CA ASN A 343 -104.23 -0.18 -16.07
C ASN A 343 -102.91 0.43 -15.59
N GLN A 344 -102.85 1.74 -15.39
CA GLN A 344 -101.66 2.41 -14.88
C GLN A 344 -101.29 1.93 -13.47
N LEU A 345 -102.26 1.84 -12.55
CA LEU A 345 -102.02 1.30 -11.20
C LEU A 345 -101.59 -0.17 -11.22
N SER A 346 -102.15 -0.99 -12.12
CA SER A 346 -101.74 -2.40 -12.27
C SER A 346 -100.31 -2.54 -12.81
N GLU A 347 -99.88 -1.68 -13.73
CA GLU A 347 -98.50 -1.68 -14.24
C GLU A 347 -97.50 -1.23 -13.18
N VAL A 348 -97.81 -0.16 -12.44
CA VAL A 348 -96.98 0.32 -11.32
C VAL A 348 -96.84 -0.77 -10.25
N LEU A 349 -97.94 -1.42 -9.86
CA LEU A 349 -97.92 -2.53 -8.90
C LEU A 349 -97.05 -3.71 -9.38
N ALA A 350 -97.14 -4.07 -10.67
CA ALA A 350 -96.32 -5.14 -11.25
C ALA A 350 -94.82 -4.78 -11.23
N LEU A 351 -94.49 -3.53 -11.52
CA LEU A 351 -93.12 -3.02 -11.48
C LEU A 351 -92.57 -3.01 -10.04
N THR A 352 -93.35 -2.53 -9.06
CA THR A 352 -92.94 -2.49 -7.65
C THR A 352 -92.74 -3.90 -7.09
N LYS A 353 -93.61 -4.87 -7.43
CA LYS A 353 -93.41 -6.29 -7.09
C LYS A 353 -92.14 -6.89 -7.70
N SER A 354 -91.84 -6.56 -8.96
CA SER A 354 -90.59 -7.00 -9.60
C SER A 354 -89.36 -6.45 -8.90
N LYS A 355 -89.39 -5.16 -8.51
CA LYS A 355 -88.32 -4.52 -7.74
C LYS A 355 -88.16 -5.14 -6.35
N LEU A 356 -89.25 -5.44 -5.65
CA LEU A 356 -89.21 -6.12 -4.35
C LEU A 356 -88.50 -7.49 -4.44
N ILE A 357 -88.83 -8.29 -5.46
CA ILE A 357 -88.19 -9.59 -5.68
C ILE A 357 -86.68 -9.43 -5.93
N GLN A 358 -86.29 -8.39 -6.66
CA GLN A 358 -84.89 -8.09 -6.93
C GLN A 358 -84.15 -7.72 -5.63
N VAL A 359 -84.69 -6.81 -4.82
CA VAL A 359 -84.10 -6.42 -3.53
C VAL A 359 -83.99 -7.62 -2.58
N LYS A 360 -85.02 -8.50 -2.51
CA LYS A 360 -84.95 -9.75 -1.70
C LYS A 360 -83.84 -10.69 -2.17
N LYS A 361 -83.61 -10.78 -3.48
CA LYS A 361 -82.55 -11.62 -4.05
C LYS A 361 -81.16 -11.05 -3.75
N GLU A 362 -81.00 -9.74 -3.87
CA GLU A 362 -79.76 -9.03 -3.56
C GLU A 362 -79.43 -9.11 -2.04
N ASN A 363 -80.41 -8.90 -1.17
CA ASN A 363 -80.26 -9.03 0.29
C ASN A 363 -79.83 -10.48 0.67
N LYS A 364 -80.47 -11.51 0.08
CA LYS A 364 -80.06 -12.90 0.30
C LYS A 364 -78.63 -13.19 -0.18
N ALA A 365 -78.23 -12.64 -1.33
CA ALA A 365 -76.88 -12.80 -1.85
C ALA A 365 -75.84 -12.13 -0.94
N LEU A 366 -76.13 -10.93 -0.41
CA LEU A 366 -75.30 -10.21 0.55
C LEU A 366 -75.17 -10.95 1.89
N ARG A 367 -76.27 -11.50 2.44
CA ARG A 367 -76.23 -12.34 3.65
C ARG A 367 -75.38 -13.60 3.46
N MET A 368 -75.50 -14.25 2.30
CA MET A 368 -74.64 -15.39 1.95
C MET A 368 -73.18 -14.96 1.78
N HIS A 369 -72.92 -13.81 1.15
CA HIS A 369 -71.57 -13.27 1.01
C HIS A 369 -70.94 -13.01 2.38
N LYS A 370 -71.63 -12.33 3.31
CA LYS A 370 -71.17 -12.10 4.69
C LYS A 370 -70.79 -13.41 5.39
N HIS A 371 -71.65 -14.43 5.29
CA HIS A 371 -71.40 -15.73 5.92
C HIS A 371 -70.22 -16.50 5.30
N CYS A 372 -70.01 -16.38 3.98
CA CYS A 372 -68.85 -16.94 3.29
C CYS A 372 -67.56 -16.14 3.57
N THR A 373 -67.66 -14.83 3.79
CA THR A 373 -66.49 -13.95 3.99
C THR A 373 -65.74 -14.30 5.27
N ALA A 374 -66.44 -14.61 6.37
CA ALA A 374 -65.83 -15.08 7.61
C ALA A 374 -65.01 -16.37 7.41
N SER A 375 -65.56 -17.35 6.68
CA SER A 375 -64.83 -18.59 6.33
C SER A 375 -63.66 -18.34 5.37
N CYS A 376 -63.78 -17.39 4.44
CA CYS A 376 -62.69 -17.00 3.54
C CYS A 376 -61.54 -16.29 4.27
N ILE A 377 -61.83 -15.48 5.29
CA ILE A 377 -60.83 -14.81 6.13
C ILE A 377 -60.10 -15.82 7.01
N GLU A 378 -60.83 -16.75 7.64
CA GLU A 378 -60.24 -17.83 8.43
C GLU A 378 -59.32 -18.71 7.56
N ALA A 379 -59.74 -19.01 6.33
CA ALA A 379 -58.91 -19.68 5.33
C ALA A 379 -57.71 -18.82 4.87
N ALA A 380 -57.84 -17.49 4.78
CA ALA A 380 -56.75 -16.59 4.42
C ALA A 380 -55.72 -16.41 5.54
N LEU A 381 -56.17 -16.33 6.80
CA LEU A 381 -55.35 -16.34 8.01
C LEU A 381 -54.60 -17.66 8.14
N GLN A 382 -55.27 -18.79 7.94
CA GLN A 382 -54.62 -20.10 7.94
C GLN A 382 -53.59 -20.22 6.81
N LYS A 383 -53.91 -19.72 5.61
CA LYS A 383 -52.97 -19.67 4.47
C LYS A 383 -51.81 -18.70 4.72
N GLY A 384 -52.02 -17.63 5.49
CA GLY A 384 -51.00 -16.70 5.97
C GLY A 384 -50.10 -17.33 7.02
N LEU A 385 -50.65 -18.07 7.99
CA LEU A 385 -49.91 -18.86 8.98
C LEU A 385 -49.13 -19.99 8.32
N ASP A 386 -49.72 -20.68 7.35
CA ASP A 386 -49.05 -21.73 6.59
C ASP A 386 -47.93 -21.14 5.73
N LYS A 387 -48.14 -19.99 5.06
CA LYS A 387 -47.07 -19.24 4.41
C LYS A 387 -45.99 -18.78 5.39
N GLY A 388 -46.36 -18.30 6.57
CA GLY A 388 -45.44 -17.89 7.63
C GLY A 388 -44.59 -19.05 8.13
N LYS A 389 -45.19 -20.22 8.36
CA LYS A 389 -44.48 -21.47 8.65
C LYS A 389 -43.58 -21.89 7.50
N GLN A 390 -44.04 -21.77 6.26
CA GLN A 390 -43.25 -22.08 5.06
C GLN A 390 -42.07 -21.11 4.87
N ILE A 391 -42.24 -19.83 5.20
CA ILE A 391 -41.16 -18.81 5.22
C ILE A 391 -40.15 -19.16 6.32
N MET A 392 -40.63 -19.53 7.51
CA MET A 392 -39.79 -19.92 8.64
C MET A 392 -39.06 -21.26 8.41
N GLU A 393 -39.64 -22.20 7.65
CA GLU A 393 -38.97 -23.41 7.16
C GLU A 393 -37.99 -23.12 6.01
N ASN A 394 -38.33 -22.21 5.08
CA ASN A 394 -37.45 -21.76 4.01
C ASN A 394 -36.25 -20.95 4.52
N SER A 395 -36.38 -20.21 5.62
CA SER A 395 -35.28 -19.53 6.31
C SER A 395 -34.22 -20.48 6.89
N LYS A 396 -34.50 -21.79 6.95
CA LYS A 396 -33.50 -22.80 7.35
C LYS A 396 -32.62 -23.25 6.19
N THR A 397 -32.87 -22.82 4.95
CA THR A 397 -32.09 -23.27 3.79
C THR A 397 -31.64 -22.09 2.91
N LEU A 398 -30.34 -21.83 2.85
CA LEU A 398 -29.72 -20.89 1.93
C LEU A 398 -29.53 -21.54 0.56
N LYS A 399 -30.29 -21.10 -0.45
CA LYS A 399 -30.13 -21.56 -1.83
C LYS A 399 -29.12 -20.69 -2.57
N LEU A 400 -28.01 -21.29 -3.00
CA LEU A 400 -27.00 -20.55 -3.79
C LEU A 400 -27.45 -20.33 -5.23
N LYS A 401 -28.35 -21.18 -5.73
CA LYS A 401 -28.84 -21.14 -7.11
C LYS A 401 -30.35 -21.20 -7.16
N GLU A 402 -30.92 -20.47 -8.10
CA GLU A 402 -32.32 -20.60 -8.53
C GLU A 402 -32.35 -20.91 -10.02
N LYS A 403 -33.09 -21.97 -10.38
CA LYS A 403 -33.20 -22.46 -11.78
C LYS A 403 -31.83 -22.64 -12.47
N GLY A 404 -30.83 -23.08 -11.71
CA GLY A 404 -29.46 -23.33 -12.19
C GLY A 404 -28.56 -22.09 -12.28
N VAL A 405 -29.07 -20.90 -11.98
CA VAL A 405 -28.32 -19.63 -11.99
C VAL A 405 -28.02 -19.19 -10.57
N PHE A 406 -26.83 -18.68 -10.30
CA PHE A 406 -26.50 -18.14 -8.98
C PHE A 406 -27.34 -16.90 -8.67
N THR A 407 -27.89 -16.84 -7.46
CA THR A 407 -28.70 -15.69 -7.02
C THR A 407 -27.82 -14.45 -6.81
N GLU A 408 -28.39 -13.26 -6.93
CA GLU A 408 -27.66 -12.01 -6.70
C GLU A 408 -27.11 -11.92 -5.27
N SER A 409 -27.88 -12.36 -4.27
CA SER A 409 -27.42 -12.44 -2.88
C SER A 409 -26.25 -13.40 -2.70
N ALA A 410 -26.25 -14.56 -3.37
CA ALA A 410 -25.13 -15.50 -3.32
C ALA A 410 -23.89 -14.90 -4.00
N ARG A 411 -24.06 -14.22 -5.13
CA ARG A 411 -22.97 -13.52 -5.84
C ARG A 411 -22.38 -12.39 -4.99
N ALA A 412 -23.22 -11.61 -4.32
CA ALA A 412 -22.79 -10.57 -3.39
C ALA A 412 -22.00 -11.17 -2.21
N LEU A 413 -22.53 -12.21 -1.57
CA LEU A 413 -21.85 -12.93 -0.49
C LEU A 413 -20.46 -13.44 -0.92
N ILE A 414 -20.36 -14.03 -2.11
CA ILE A 414 -19.07 -14.50 -2.67
C ILE A 414 -18.07 -13.34 -2.81
N ARG A 415 -18.52 -12.19 -3.34
CA ARG A 415 -17.65 -11.01 -3.49
C ARG A 415 -17.23 -10.44 -2.13
N ASP A 416 -18.12 -10.41 -1.15
CA ASP A 416 -17.82 -9.90 0.20
C ASP A 416 -16.81 -10.82 0.91
N LEU A 417 -16.98 -12.14 0.83
CA LEU A 417 -16.01 -13.08 1.39
C LEU A 417 -14.63 -12.92 0.74
N ALA A 418 -14.59 -12.75 -0.59
CA ALA A 418 -13.33 -12.49 -1.30
C ALA A 418 -12.69 -11.16 -0.85
N LYS A 419 -13.50 -10.10 -0.71
CA LYS A 419 -13.08 -8.79 -0.19
C LYS A 419 -12.50 -8.89 1.23
N HIS A 420 -13.05 -9.76 2.06
CA HIS A 420 -12.55 -10.03 3.42
C HIS A 420 -11.36 -11.01 3.45
N GLY A 421 -10.76 -11.32 2.31
CA GLY A 421 -9.50 -12.08 2.23
C GLY A 421 -9.67 -13.60 2.27
N VAL A 422 -10.90 -14.12 2.11
CA VAL A 422 -11.11 -15.57 1.99
C VAL A 422 -10.61 -16.03 0.61
N PRO A 423 -9.66 -16.98 0.54
CA PRO A 423 -9.16 -17.47 -0.75
C PRO A 423 -10.31 -18.05 -1.59
N SER A 424 -10.29 -17.83 -2.91
CA SER A 424 -11.36 -18.30 -3.82
C SER A 424 -11.66 -19.80 -3.70
N SER A 425 -10.64 -20.61 -3.44
CA SER A 425 -10.75 -22.06 -3.22
C SER A 425 -11.41 -22.45 -1.89
N ARG A 426 -11.56 -21.51 -0.96
CA ARG A 426 -12.14 -21.71 0.39
C ARG A 426 -13.50 -21.05 0.57
N ILE A 427 -13.96 -20.23 -0.36
CA ILE A 427 -15.23 -19.51 -0.24
C ILE A 427 -16.42 -20.47 -0.08
N ASP A 428 -16.50 -21.53 -0.90
CA ASP A 428 -17.59 -22.52 -0.77
C ASP A 428 -17.60 -23.17 0.62
N SER A 429 -16.45 -23.65 1.09
CA SER A 429 -16.33 -24.23 2.43
C SER A 429 -16.66 -23.24 3.54
N THR A 430 -16.30 -21.97 3.35
CA THR A 430 -16.59 -20.90 4.32
C THR A 430 -18.08 -20.67 4.44
N ILE A 431 -18.79 -20.54 3.31
CA ILE A 431 -20.25 -20.39 3.27
C ILE A 431 -20.92 -21.55 4.03
N HIS A 432 -20.52 -22.79 3.75
CA HIS A 432 -21.09 -23.97 4.41
C HIS A 432 -20.80 -24.03 5.91
N VAL A 433 -19.58 -23.68 6.34
CA VAL A 433 -19.21 -23.66 7.77
C VAL A 433 -20.00 -22.60 8.54
N PHE A 434 -20.10 -21.38 8.01
CA PHE A 434 -20.86 -20.30 8.65
C PHE A 434 -22.35 -20.62 8.69
N ALA A 435 -22.93 -21.10 7.58
CA ALA A 435 -24.33 -21.49 7.53
C ALA A 435 -24.65 -22.62 8.52
N ALA A 436 -23.79 -23.65 8.59
CA ALA A 436 -23.94 -24.73 9.55
C ALA A 436 -23.88 -24.25 11.01
N ALA A 437 -22.97 -23.32 11.34
CA ALA A 437 -22.89 -22.71 12.67
C ALA A 437 -24.16 -21.93 13.04
N MET A 438 -24.85 -21.36 12.05
CA MET A 438 -26.13 -20.67 12.21
C MET A 438 -27.36 -21.61 12.12
N GLY A 439 -27.16 -22.92 11.96
CA GLY A 439 -28.26 -23.88 11.81
C GLY A 439 -28.99 -23.79 10.47
N VAL A 440 -28.37 -23.19 9.45
CA VAL A 440 -28.90 -23.02 8.10
C VAL A 440 -28.27 -24.06 7.17
N ALA A 441 -29.08 -24.87 6.51
CA ALA A 441 -28.64 -25.78 5.45
C ALA A 441 -28.30 -24.98 4.18
N VAL A 442 -27.27 -25.36 3.43
CA VAL A 442 -26.92 -24.72 2.16
C VAL A 442 -27.27 -25.66 1.01
N GLU A 443 -28.05 -25.18 0.04
CA GLU A 443 -28.37 -25.92 -1.17
C GLU A 443 -27.49 -25.44 -2.32
N GLY A 444 -26.63 -26.35 -2.80
CA GLY A 444 -25.74 -26.13 -3.93
C GLY A 444 -24.29 -25.82 -3.52
N HIS A 445 -23.42 -25.77 -4.53
CA HIS A 445 -21.99 -25.48 -4.36
C HIS A 445 -21.52 -24.45 -5.37
N VAL A 446 -20.50 -23.69 -5.00
CA VAL A 446 -19.75 -22.78 -5.86
C VAL A 446 -18.34 -23.31 -6.13
N SER A 447 -17.98 -23.43 -7.40
CA SER A 447 -16.61 -23.80 -7.78
C SER A 447 -15.68 -22.59 -7.72
N GLU A 448 -14.38 -22.81 -7.53
CA GLU A 448 -13.37 -21.74 -7.59
C GLU A 448 -13.43 -20.96 -8.91
N ARG A 449 -13.63 -21.65 -10.04
CA ARG A 449 -13.82 -21.00 -11.34
C ARG A 449 -15.01 -20.04 -11.33
N THR A 450 -16.13 -20.45 -10.74
CA THR A 450 -17.33 -19.61 -10.66
C THR A 450 -17.12 -18.44 -9.72
N VAL A 451 -16.47 -18.65 -8.58
CA VAL A 451 -16.06 -17.56 -7.68
C VAL A 451 -15.27 -16.50 -8.45
N ASN A 452 -14.24 -16.91 -9.19
CA ASN A 452 -13.42 -15.98 -9.97
C ASN A 452 -14.24 -15.26 -11.06
N GLN A 453 -15.18 -15.93 -11.72
CA GLN A 453 -16.09 -15.28 -12.68
C GLN A 453 -17.01 -14.25 -12.00
N VAL A 454 -17.58 -14.57 -10.83
CA VAL A 454 -18.43 -13.66 -10.06
C VAL A 454 -17.67 -12.42 -9.61
N ILE A 455 -16.39 -12.57 -9.26
CA ILE A 455 -15.49 -11.45 -8.92
C ILE A 455 -15.22 -10.59 -10.16
N LEU A 456 -14.89 -11.20 -11.30
CA LEU A 456 -14.66 -10.49 -12.57
C LEU A 456 -15.90 -9.72 -13.03
N GLU A 457 -17.09 -10.35 -12.94
CA GLU A 457 -18.38 -9.72 -13.22
C GLU A 457 -18.58 -8.47 -12.35
N GLY A 458 -18.26 -8.56 -11.04
CA GLY A 458 -18.28 -7.42 -10.13
C GLY A 458 -17.30 -6.30 -10.53
N GLY A 459 -16.11 -6.64 -11.04
CA GLY A 459 -15.15 -5.68 -11.56
C GLY A 459 -15.66 -4.94 -12.80
N VAL A 460 -16.26 -5.66 -13.75
CA VAL A 460 -16.90 -5.08 -14.94
C VAL A 460 -18.04 -4.14 -14.56
N ALA A 461 -18.91 -4.56 -13.63
CA ALA A 461 -20.00 -3.73 -13.12
C ALA A 461 -19.47 -2.46 -12.43
N SER A 462 -18.38 -2.56 -11.67
CA SER A 462 -17.75 -1.41 -11.02
C SER A 462 -17.20 -0.39 -12.04
N MET A 463 -16.64 -0.84 -13.16
CA MET A 463 -16.15 0.07 -14.22
C MET A 463 -17.30 0.84 -14.87
N ILE A 464 -18.39 0.14 -15.18
CA ILE A 464 -19.62 0.75 -15.74
C ILE A 464 -20.18 1.78 -14.75
N GLN A 465 -20.28 1.41 -13.47
CA GLN A 465 -20.77 2.31 -12.41
C GLN A 465 -19.94 3.58 -12.30
N VAL A 466 -18.60 3.50 -12.35
CA VAL A 466 -17.74 4.68 -12.29
C VAL A 466 -18.02 5.64 -13.44
N VAL A 467 -18.22 5.13 -14.66
CA VAL A 467 -18.53 5.98 -15.83
C VAL A 467 -19.86 6.71 -15.63
N GLU A 468 -20.91 6.01 -15.18
CA GLU A 468 -22.22 6.61 -14.89
C GLU A 468 -22.14 7.66 -13.78
N GLU A 469 -21.42 7.35 -12.69
CA GLU A 469 -21.25 8.26 -11.56
C GLU A 469 -20.45 9.53 -11.96
N VAL A 470 -19.38 9.38 -12.74
CA VAL A 470 -18.59 10.52 -13.24
C VAL A 470 -19.39 11.39 -14.21
N HIS A 471 -20.23 10.79 -15.07
CA HIS A 471 -21.08 11.52 -16.00
C HIS A 471 -22.09 12.43 -15.29
N VAL A 472 -22.57 12.03 -14.12
CA VAL A 472 -23.52 12.81 -13.30
C VAL A 472 -22.79 13.76 -12.34
N ALA A 473 -21.53 13.50 -12.01
CA ALA A 473 -20.76 14.32 -11.08
C ALA A 473 -20.31 15.65 -11.71
N GLU A 474 -20.54 16.76 -11.01
CA GLU A 474 -20.04 18.08 -11.43
C GLU A 474 -18.52 18.23 -11.27
N ALA A 475 -17.95 17.51 -10.30
CA ALA A 475 -16.53 17.57 -10.00
C ALA A 475 -16.05 16.24 -9.41
N ILE A 476 -14.84 15.84 -9.80
CA ILE A 476 -14.15 14.66 -9.26
C ILE A 476 -12.75 15.02 -8.78
N ALA A 477 -12.25 14.29 -7.80
CA ALA A 477 -10.87 14.38 -7.35
C ALA A 477 -10.13 13.05 -7.57
N LEU A 478 -8.92 13.13 -8.12
CA LEU A 478 -8.09 11.95 -8.37
C LEU A 478 -7.14 11.70 -7.23
N SER A 479 -6.80 10.43 -7.01
CA SER A 479 -5.69 10.04 -6.15
C SER A 479 -5.00 8.80 -6.71
N GLY A 480 -3.68 8.76 -6.65
CA GLY A 480 -2.92 7.61 -7.12
C GLY A 480 -1.63 7.41 -6.32
N ASP A 481 -1.15 6.17 -6.34
CA ASP A 481 0.13 5.81 -5.74
C ASP A 481 0.84 4.73 -6.54
N GLY A 482 2.17 4.76 -6.54
CA GLY A 482 3.03 3.82 -7.24
C GLY A 482 3.93 3.06 -6.27
N SER A 483 4.06 1.74 -6.44
CA SER A 483 5.01 0.92 -5.68
C SER A 483 5.61 -0.17 -6.55
N THR A 484 6.63 -0.86 -6.04
CA THR A 484 7.24 -2.01 -6.70
C THR A 484 6.88 -3.29 -5.96
N LEU A 485 6.20 -4.20 -6.64
CA LEU A 485 5.81 -5.52 -6.16
C LEU A 485 6.60 -6.62 -6.89
N ARG A 486 7.53 -7.28 -6.19
CA ARG A 486 8.41 -8.34 -6.75
C ARG A 486 9.11 -7.90 -8.06
N SER A 487 9.73 -6.72 -8.03
CA SER A 487 10.43 -6.11 -9.18
C SER A 487 9.53 -5.68 -10.35
N GLN A 488 8.21 -5.67 -10.17
CA GLN A 488 7.26 -5.09 -11.12
C GLN A 488 6.67 -3.80 -10.52
N ASN A 489 6.67 -2.70 -11.28
CA ASN A 489 6.00 -1.49 -10.82
C ASN A 489 4.49 -1.67 -10.95
N VAL A 490 3.76 -1.19 -9.96
CA VAL A 490 2.30 -1.25 -9.90
C VAL A 490 1.78 0.10 -9.39
N GLU A 491 0.63 0.50 -9.90
CA GLU A 491 -0.02 1.76 -9.55
C GLU A 491 -1.45 1.49 -9.10
N SER A 492 -1.83 2.05 -7.96
CA SER A 492 -3.21 2.13 -7.51
C SER A 492 -3.79 3.48 -7.91
N LYS A 493 -5.06 3.49 -8.34
CA LYS A 493 -5.77 4.69 -8.78
C LYS A 493 -7.15 4.73 -8.15
N HIS A 494 -7.57 5.92 -7.72
CA HIS A 494 -8.85 6.18 -7.10
C HIS A 494 -9.45 7.48 -7.62
N VAL A 495 -10.79 7.53 -7.62
CA VAL A 495 -11.58 8.73 -7.93
C VAL A 495 -12.58 8.97 -6.81
N LEU A 496 -12.62 10.21 -6.33
CA LEU A 496 -13.48 10.67 -5.27
C LEU A 496 -14.52 11.62 -5.86
N LEU A 497 -15.79 11.30 -5.67
CA LEU A 497 -16.90 11.96 -6.34
C LEU A 497 -18.19 11.89 -5.50
N PRO A 498 -19.15 12.80 -5.69
CA PRO A 498 -20.47 12.69 -5.07
C PRO A 498 -21.27 11.56 -5.72
N ALA A 499 -21.71 10.56 -4.95
CA ALA A 499 -22.59 9.50 -5.45
C ALA A 499 -23.93 9.49 -4.73
N ARG A 500 -24.94 8.94 -5.43
CA ARG A 500 -26.28 8.72 -4.85
C ARG A 500 -26.18 7.62 -3.77
N SER A 501 -27.04 7.71 -2.76
CA SER A 501 -27.23 6.58 -1.86
C SER A 501 -27.93 5.45 -2.61
N TYR A 502 -27.31 4.29 -2.67
CA TYR A 502 -27.89 3.05 -3.22
C TYR A 502 -28.51 2.18 -2.12
N GLU A 503 -28.58 2.66 -0.87
CA GLU A 503 -29.24 1.95 0.22
C GLU A 503 -30.77 1.94 -0.03
N PRO A 504 -31.44 0.78 0.09
CA PRO A 504 -32.88 0.71 -0.08
C PRO A 504 -33.59 1.60 0.95
N VAL A 505 -34.61 2.34 0.51
CA VAL A 505 -35.40 3.34 1.26
C VAL A 505 -36.14 2.76 2.49
N ASN A 506 -35.91 1.49 2.85
CA ASN A 506 -36.57 0.78 3.95
C ASN A 506 -35.85 0.94 5.31
N SER A 507 -34.88 1.84 5.47
CA SER A 507 -34.36 2.17 6.81
C SER A 507 -35.16 3.33 7.39
N ASP A 508 -35.79 3.16 8.55
CA ASP A 508 -36.43 4.22 9.37
C ASP A 508 -35.49 5.36 9.79
N SER A 509 -34.22 5.32 9.34
CA SER A 509 -33.26 6.39 9.53
C SER A 509 -33.49 7.48 8.46
N PRO A 510 -33.73 8.74 8.84
CA PRO A 510 -33.78 9.82 7.87
C PRO A 510 -32.45 9.84 7.08
N PRO A 511 -32.48 9.95 5.74
CA PRO A 511 -31.27 10.05 4.95
C PRO A 511 -30.45 11.22 5.48
N LYS A 512 -29.18 10.96 5.83
CA LYS A 512 -28.26 12.01 6.28
C LYS A 512 -28.22 13.11 5.20
N PRO A 513 -28.45 14.39 5.54
CA PRO A 513 -28.43 15.47 4.56
C PRO A 513 -27.00 15.72 4.07
N GLY A 514 -26.80 15.66 2.75
CA GLY A 514 -25.55 16.01 2.05
C GLY A 514 -25.15 14.96 0.99
N PRO A 515 -24.47 15.34 -0.10
CA PRO A 515 -23.89 14.38 -1.03
C PRO A 515 -22.89 13.49 -0.28
N ARG A 516 -23.12 12.17 -0.27
CA ARG A 516 -22.14 11.20 0.27
C ARG A 516 -21.01 11.09 -0.74
N PHE A 517 -19.90 11.80 -0.51
CA PHE A 517 -18.69 11.59 -1.29
C PHE A 517 -18.23 10.15 -1.13
N VAL A 518 -18.01 9.46 -2.24
CA VAL A 518 -17.53 8.07 -2.27
C VAL A 518 -16.18 8.02 -2.96
N ASN A 519 -15.27 7.23 -2.40
CA ASN A 519 -13.99 6.93 -3.04
C ASN A 519 -14.11 5.62 -3.82
N ARG A 520 -14.00 5.67 -5.14
CA ARG A 520 -14.04 4.52 -6.05
C ARG A 520 -12.62 4.14 -6.46
N SER A 521 -12.29 2.86 -6.37
CA SER A 521 -11.04 2.35 -6.93
C SER A 521 -11.18 2.17 -8.43
N LEU A 522 -10.16 2.61 -9.18
CA LEU A 522 -10.00 2.31 -10.62
C LEU A 522 -9.08 1.10 -10.83
N GLY A 523 -8.77 0.38 -9.75
CA GLY A 523 -7.95 -0.83 -9.77
C GLY A 523 -6.46 -0.58 -9.52
N ILE A 524 -5.70 -1.68 -9.63
CA ILE A 524 -4.25 -1.72 -9.48
C ILE A 524 -3.68 -2.26 -10.79
N MET A 525 -2.88 -1.43 -11.46
CA MET A 525 -2.35 -1.75 -12.78
C MET A 525 -0.84 -1.87 -12.74
N PRO A 526 -0.23 -2.79 -13.51
CA PRO A 526 1.21 -2.77 -13.70
C PRO A 526 1.62 -1.50 -14.44
N SER A 527 2.80 -0.99 -14.10
CA SER A 527 3.42 0.15 -14.77
C SER A 527 4.81 -0.23 -15.25
N ILE A 528 5.26 0.40 -16.33
CA ILE A 528 6.58 0.13 -16.92
C ILE A 528 7.66 0.82 -16.07
N ASP A 529 7.43 2.06 -15.68
CA ASP A 529 8.32 2.86 -14.82
C ASP A 529 7.52 3.89 -14.00
N HIS A 530 8.20 4.59 -13.09
CA HIS A 530 7.59 5.60 -12.23
C HIS A 530 7.65 7.02 -12.82
N LYS A 531 7.78 7.18 -14.15
CA LYS A 531 7.82 8.52 -14.76
C LYS A 531 6.42 9.09 -14.88
N SER A 532 6.31 10.40 -14.73
CA SER A 532 5.05 11.16 -14.86
C SER A 532 4.35 10.90 -16.20
N GLU A 533 5.10 10.78 -17.29
CA GLU A 533 4.57 10.48 -18.63
C GLU A 533 3.90 9.11 -18.70
N THR A 534 4.55 8.09 -18.15
CA THR A 534 4.04 6.71 -18.12
C THR A 534 2.80 6.62 -17.25
N GLN A 535 2.84 7.24 -16.07
CA GLN A 535 1.69 7.34 -15.17
C GLN A 535 0.50 8.05 -15.82
N PHE A 536 0.76 9.17 -16.51
CA PHE A 536 -0.28 9.93 -17.22
C PHE A 536 -0.91 9.12 -18.34
N GLN A 537 -0.11 8.37 -19.10
CA GLN A 537 -0.65 7.45 -20.10
C GLN A 537 -1.48 6.35 -19.44
N GLY A 538 -1.02 5.78 -18.34
CA GLY A 538 -1.78 4.78 -17.57
C GLY A 538 -3.10 5.31 -17.00
N TRP A 539 -3.24 6.61 -16.74
CA TRP A 539 -4.53 7.23 -16.43
C TRP A 539 -5.45 7.30 -17.65
N LYS A 540 -4.93 7.69 -18.82
CA LYS A 540 -5.71 7.72 -20.05
C LYS A 540 -6.19 6.34 -20.46
N ASP A 541 -5.31 5.35 -20.40
CA ASP A 541 -5.63 3.97 -20.80
C ASP A 541 -6.76 3.42 -19.92
N ALA A 542 -6.67 3.60 -18.60
CA ALA A 542 -7.72 3.17 -17.68
C ALA A 542 -9.08 3.85 -17.95
N VAL A 543 -9.07 5.14 -18.25
CA VAL A 543 -10.29 5.87 -18.60
C VAL A 543 -10.84 5.39 -19.94
N CYS A 544 -10.01 5.24 -20.97
CA CYS A 544 -10.42 4.71 -22.27
C CYS A 544 -11.07 3.33 -22.12
N ASP A 545 -10.44 2.40 -21.40
CA ASP A 545 -10.94 1.04 -21.20
C ASP A 545 -12.33 1.03 -20.54
N MET A 546 -12.53 1.84 -19.50
CA MET A 546 -13.83 1.94 -18.80
C MET A 546 -14.93 2.51 -19.69
N TYR A 547 -14.64 3.58 -20.45
CA TYR A 547 -15.62 4.21 -21.31
C TYR A 547 -15.92 3.38 -22.56
N GLU A 548 -14.93 2.69 -23.14
CA GLU A 548 -15.14 1.73 -24.22
C GLU A 548 -16.03 0.57 -23.76
N LEU A 549 -15.78 0.04 -22.56
CA LEU A 549 -16.62 -1.00 -21.95
C LEU A 549 -18.06 -0.50 -21.75
N TYR A 550 -18.25 0.68 -21.16
CA TYR A 550 -19.58 1.28 -20.97
C TYR A 550 -20.32 1.44 -22.31
N ASN A 551 -19.66 2.02 -23.32
CA ASN A 551 -20.24 2.30 -24.63
C ASN A 551 -20.58 1.02 -25.44
N GLN A 552 -20.06 -0.15 -25.03
CA GLN A 552 -20.44 -1.45 -25.60
C GLN A 552 -21.69 -2.06 -24.96
N THR A 553 -22.11 -1.58 -23.78
CA THR A 553 -23.33 -2.03 -23.10
C THR A 553 -24.60 -1.62 -23.88
N PRO A 554 -25.76 -2.27 -23.64
CA PRO A 554 -27.02 -1.84 -24.26
C PRO A 554 -27.34 -0.37 -24.02
N ASN A 555 -27.15 0.12 -22.79
CA ASN A 555 -27.37 1.52 -22.44
C ASN A 555 -26.36 2.44 -23.14
N GLY A 556 -25.07 2.11 -23.09
CA GLY A 556 -24.02 2.94 -23.72
C GLY A 556 -24.09 2.96 -25.25
N LYS A 557 -24.66 1.95 -25.90
CA LYS A 557 -24.95 2.00 -27.35
C LYS A 557 -26.08 2.96 -27.70
N GLN A 558 -27.06 3.12 -26.80
CA GLN A 558 -28.18 4.03 -26.99
C GLN A 558 -27.82 5.46 -26.55
N TYR A 559 -27.04 5.59 -25.47
CA TYR A 559 -26.62 6.83 -24.85
C TYR A 559 -25.11 6.78 -24.58
N PRO A 560 -24.28 6.92 -25.64
CA PRO A 560 -22.84 6.89 -25.48
C PRO A 560 -22.36 8.10 -24.69
N ILE A 561 -21.37 7.88 -23.83
CA ILE A 561 -20.76 8.94 -23.01
C ILE A 561 -19.36 9.23 -23.55
N ASN A 562 -19.02 10.52 -23.65
CA ASN A 562 -17.72 10.96 -24.15
C ASN A 562 -16.63 10.78 -23.07
N PRO A 563 -15.53 10.03 -23.33
CA PRO A 563 -14.43 9.88 -22.38
C PRO A 563 -13.73 11.19 -22.01
N ALA A 564 -13.84 12.24 -22.83
CA ALA A 564 -13.31 13.56 -22.51
C ALA A 564 -13.96 14.18 -21.25
N GLU A 565 -15.21 13.80 -20.94
CA GLU A 565 -15.94 14.27 -19.75
C GLU A 565 -15.22 13.90 -18.45
N PHE A 566 -14.58 12.72 -18.40
CA PHE A 566 -13.80 12.31 -17.24
C PHE A 566 -12.75 13.37 -16.89
N ALA A 567 -11.95 13.76 -17.88
CA ALA A 567 -10.89 14.74 -17.68
C ALA A 567 -11.46 16.14 -17.42
N ALA A 568 -12.53 16.51 -18.10
CA ALA A 568 -13.21 17.79 -17.92
C ALA A 568 -13.75 17.97 -16.49
N ASN A 569 -14.23 16.90 -15.85
CA ASN A 569 -14.80 16.93 -14.49
C ASN A 569 -13.73 16.92 -13.38
N ILE A 570 -12.45 16.69 -13.70
CA ILE A 570 -11.38 16.69 -12.68
C ILE A 570 -11.26 18.09 -12.07
N ALA A 571 -11.48 18.24 -10.78
CA ALA A 571 -11.29 19.50 -10.06
C ALA A 571 -10.23 19.41 -8.97
N GLY A 572 -9.81 18.19 -8.60
CA GLY A 572 -8.81 17.95 -7.58
C GLY A 572 -7.87 16.80 -7.90
N MET A 573 -6.67 16.83 -7.31
CA MET A 573 -5.76 15.69 -7.29
C MET A 573 -4.97 15.66 -5.98
N CYS A 574 -4.90 14.48 -5.35
CA CYS A 574 -4.02 14.21 -4.21
C CYS A 574 -2.93 13.19 -4.58
N SER A 575 -1.68 13.52 -4.30
CA SER A 575 -0.51 12.66 -4.53
C SER A 575 0.54 12.86 -3.43
N ASP A 576 1.63 12.09 -3.46
CA ASP A 576 2.83 12.46 -2.70
C ASP A 576 3.43 13.80 -3.19
N HIS A 577 4.53 14.23 -2.56
CA HIS A 577 5.19 15.51 -2.85
C HIS A 577 6.38 15.40 -3.83
N ALA A 578 6.60 14.26 -4.45
CA ALA A 578 7.70 14.03 -5.37
C ALA A 578 7.57 14.88 -6.65
N ALA A 579 8.71 15.18 -7.26
CA ALA A 579 8.76 16.09 -8.40
C ALA A 579 8.04 15.52 -9.64
N ASP A 580 8.09 14.21 -9.81
CA ASP A 580 7.36 13.44 -10.81
C ASP A 580 5.84 13.49 -10.56
N GLN A 581 5.37 13.38 -9.32
CA GLN A 581 3.94 13.52 -9.02
C GLN A 581 3.42 14.95 -9.28
N LYS A 582 4.19 15.99 -8.92
CA LYS A 582 3.86 17.38 -9.28
C LYS A 582 3.86 17.62 -10.78
N LYS A 583 4.69 16.90 -11.54
CA LYS A 583 4.68 16.94 -13.00
C LYS A 583 3.47 16.20 -13.57
N LEU A 584 3.08 15.07 -12.99
CA LEU A 584 1.85 14.36 -13.35
C LEU A 584 0.61 15.24 -13.13
N ALA A 585 0.49 15.92 -11.99
CA ALA A 585 -0.62 16.83 -11.72
C ALA A 585 -0.76 17.93 -12.80
N ARG A 586 0.36 18.47 -13.30
CA ARG A 586 0.37 19.42 -14.41
C ARG A 586 -0.09 18.80 -15.74
N PHE A 587 0.28 17.55 -16.01
CA PHE A 587 -0.24 16.84 -17.19
C PHE A 587 -1.74 16.59 -17.11
N ILE A 588 -2.25 16.24 -15.93
CA ILE A 588 -3.70 16.07 -15.69
C ILE A 588 -4.44 17.40 -15.86
N GLU A 589 -3.93 18.50 -15.30
CA GLU A 589 -4.51 19.84 -15.48
C GLU A 589 -4.57 20.24 -16.96
N GLN A 590 -3.49 20.02 -17.70
CA GLN A 590 -3.44 20.28 -19.15
C GLN A 590 -4.44 19.38 -19.91
N TRP A 591 -4.59 18.12 -19.49
CA TRP A 591 -5.55 17.21 -20.07
C TRP A 591 -6.99 17.68 -19.87
N LYS A 592 -7.35 18.09 -18.65
CA LYS A 592 -8.63 18.73 -18.34
C LYS A 592 -8.90 19.91 -19.26
N LYS A 593 -7.95 20.86 -19.33
CA LYS A 593 -8.10 22.06 -20.17
C LYS A 593 -8.35 21.70 -21.63
N LYS A 594 -7.56 20.76 -22.16
CA LYS A 594 -7.72 20.27 -23.54
C LYS A 594 -9.10 19.64 -23.76
N CYS A 595 -9.56 18.76 -22.88
CA CYS A 595 -10.85 18.09 -23.01
C CYS A 595 -12.03 19.06 -22.86
N LEU A 596 -11.92 20.10 -22.01
CA LEU A 596 -12.92 21.16 -21.94
C LEU A 596 -13.11 21.89 -23.28
N ARG A 597 -12.02 22.15 -24.01
CA ARG A 597 -12.11 22.74 -25.36
C ARG A 597 -12.71 21.75 -26.35
N GLU A 598 -12.25 20.51 -26.34
CA GLU A 598 -12.80 19.47 -27.21
C GLU A 598 -14.32 19.38 -27.06
N ILE A 599 -14.84 19.26 -25.83
CA ILE A 599 -16.28 19.21 -25.55
C ILE A 599 -17.00 20.48 -26.01
N ALA A 600 -16.45 21.67 -25.73
CA ALA A 600 -17.07 22.93 -26.17
C ALA A 600 -17.14 23.06 -27.70
N GLY A 601 -16.11 22.61 -28.42
CA GLY A 601 -16.10 22.61 -29.87
C GLY A 601 -17.04 21.56 -30.48
N GLU A 602 -17.16 20.39 -29.86
CA GLU A 602 -18.15 19.38 -30.26
C GLU A 602 -19.58 19.91 -30.10
N GLN A 603 -19.87 20.57 -28.98
CA GLN A 603 -21.17 21.18 -28.75
C GLN A 603 -21.48 22.26 -29.80
N LEU A 604 -20.50 23.10 -30.14
CA LEU A 604 -20.67 24.11 -31.18
C LEU A 604 -20.97 23.46 -32.55
N LEU A 605 -20.28 22.37 -32.90
CA LEU A 605 -20.54 21.64 -34.16
C LEU A 605 -21.96 21.06 -34.22
N LEU A 606 -22.49 20.59 -33.09
CA LEU A 606 -23.85 20.07 -33.00
C LEU A 606 -24.92 21.18 -33.11
N GLU A 607 -24.58 22.40 -32.69
CA GLU A 607 -25.46 23.57 -32.74
C GLU A 607 -25.38 24.33 -34.07
N MET A 608 -24.38 24.05 -34.92
CA MET A 608 -24.25 24.69 -36.23
C MET A 608 -25.40 24.34 -37.16
N GLU A 609 -25.87 25.35 -37.90
CA GLU A 609 -26.85 25.15 -38.96
C GLU A 609 -26.25 24.31 -40.11
N LEU A 610 -27.06 23.45 -40.73
CA LEU A 610 -26.59 22.50 -41.74
C LEU A 610 -25.74 23.13 -42.87
N PRO A 611 -26.08 24.32 -43.43
CA PRO A 611 -25.25 24.95 -44.46
C PRO A 611 -23.85 25.34 -43.96
N GLU A 612 -23.75 25.88 -42.75
CA GLU A 612 -22.49 26.31 -42.12
C GLU A 612 -21.63 25.09 -41.79
N LEU A 613 -22.25 24.04 -41.22
CA LEU A 613 -21.58 22.77 -40.95
C LEU A 613 -21.02 22.14 -42.22
N MET A 614 -21.77 22.13 -43.31
CA MET A 614 -21.30 21.58 -44.60
C MET A 614 -20.10 22.37 -45.15
N GLU A 615 -20.16 23.70 -45.17
CA GLU A 615 -19.04 24.55 -45.61
C GLU A 615 -17.79 24.28 -44.76
N PHE A 616 -17.98 24.17 -43.46
CA PHE A 616 -16.92 23.88 -42.51
C PHE A 616 -16.28 22.50 -42.74
N LEU A 617 -17.09 21.45 -42.88
CA LEU A 617 -16.62 20.08 -43.15
C LEU A 617 -15.87 19.99 -44.48
N PHE A 618 -16.32 20.69 -45.53
CA PHE A 618 -15.60 20.74 -46.80
C PHE A 618 -14.23 21.41 -46.64
N ARG A 619 -14.17 22.54 -45.93
CA ARG A 619 -12.92 23.27 -45.69
C ARG A 619 -11.89 22.42 -44.93
N GLU A 620 -12.31 21.76 -43.85
CA GLU A 620 -11.39 20.92 -43.06
C GLU A 620 -10.99 19.64 -43.80
N SER A 621 -11.90 19.06 -44.60
CA SER A 621 -11.56 17.94 -45.48
C SER A 621 -10.51 18.34 -46.53
N GLU A 622 -10.66 19.51 -47.15
CA GLU A 622 -9.70 20.02 -48.12
C GLU A 622 -8.33 20.30 -47.47
N ARG A 623 -8.33 20.88 -46.27
CA ARG A 623 -7.11 21.10 -45.46
C ARG A 623 -6.41 19.77 -45.14
N ASN A 624 -7.16 18.75 -44.74
CA ASN A 624 -6.63 17.43 -44.42
C ASN A 624 -6.00 16.77 -45.65
N ILE A 625 -6.72 16.77 -46.79
CA ILE A 625 -6.23 16.24 -48.07
C ILE A 625 -4.94 16.96 -48.51
N LYS A 626 -4.90 18.29 -48.40
CA LYS A 626 -3.70 19.09 -48.70
C LYS A 626 -2.52 18.72 -47.80
N SER A 627 -2.75 18.50 -46.51
CA SER A 627 -1.69 18.17 -45.55
C SER A 627 -0.98 16.85 -45.84
N ILE A 628 -1.69 15.89 -46.46
CA ILE A 628 -1.16 14.58 -46.86
C ILE A 628 -0.51 14.63 -48.27
N GLY A 629 -0.58 15.78 -48.94
CA GLY A 629 0.05 16.03 -50.23
C GLY A 629 -0.89 15.91 -51.43
N GLY A 630 -2.20 16.07 -51.23
CA GLY A 630 -3.21 16.11 -52.29
C GLY A 630 -4.09 14.86 -52.36
N ILE A 631 -5.12 14.92 -53.22
CA ILE A 631 -6.18 13.91 -53.31
C ILE A 631 -5.65 12.53 -53.71
N GLU A 632 -4.65 12.46 -54.60
CA GLU A 632 -4.06 11.21 -55.06
C GLU A 632 -3.41 10.42 -53.91
N ARG A 633 -2.71 11.11 -53.00
CA ARG A 633 -2.12 10.47 -51.81
C ARG A 633 -3.17 10.10 -50.78
N TRP A 634 -4.21 10.93 -50.63
CA TRP A 634 -5.33 10.63 -49.74
C TRP A 634 -6.07 9.37 -50.17
N GLU A 635 -6.36 9.21 -51.47
CA GLU A 635 -7.03 8.04 -52.02
C GLU A 635 -6.17 6.78 -51.97
N ALA A 636 -4.84 6.93 -52.03
CA ALA A 636 -3.87 5.85 -51.88
C ALA A 636 -3.71 5.35 -50.41
N LEU A 637 -4.24 6.06 -49.41
CA LEU A 637 -4.17 5.63 -48.02
C LEU A 637 -5.10 4.43 -47.76
N PRO A 638 -4.66 3.45 -46.94
CA PRO A 638 -5.55 2.41 -46.42
C PRO A 638 -6.75 3.00 -45.68
N GLU A 639 -7.87 2.28 -45.67
CA GLU A 639 -9.10 2.73 -45.01
C GLU A 639 -8.91 3.05 -43.52
N GLU A 640 -8.18 2.19 -42.79
CA GLU A 640 -7.86 2.42 -41.38
C GLU A 640 -7.11 3.74 -41.17
N GLU A 641 -6.14 4.05 -42.03
CA GLU A 641 -5.37 5.29 -41.91
C GLU A 641 -6.22 6.51 -42.28
N ARG A 642 -7.11 6.41 -43.27
CA ARG A 642 -8.08 7.49 -43.57
C ARG A 642 -9.03 7.75 -42.39
N ILE A 643 -9.55 6.69 -41.76
CA ILE A 643 -10.40 6.82 -40.56
C ILE A 643 -9.63 7.51 -39.44
N LYS A 644 -8.38 7.11 -39.21
CA LYS A 644 -7.51 7.73 -38.21
C LYS A 644 -7.24 9.20 -38.50
N GLN A 645 -6.90 9.56 -39.75
CA GLN A 645 -6.70 10.95 -40.17
C GLN A 645 -7.97 11.80 -40.02
N ASN A 646 -9.15 11.23 -40.31
CA ASN A 646 -10.43 11.90 -40.09
C ASN A 646 -10.70 12.13 -38.60
N LYS A 647 -10.43 11.13 -37.74
CA LYS A 647 -10.56 11.28 -36.27
C LYS A 647 -9.61 12.34 -35.72
N GLU A 648 -8.36 12.38 -36.20
CA GLU A 648 -7.38 13.38 -35.79
C GLU A 648 -7.78 14.79 -36.24
N THR A 649 -8.27 14.92 -37.48
CA THR A 649 -8.83 16.18 -37.99
C THR A 649 -10.01 16.63 -37.15
N TYR A 650 -11.01 15.76 -36.92
CA TYR A 650 -12.15 16.06 -36.07
C TYR A 650 -11.73 16.59 -34.69
N LYS A 651 -10.79 15.91 -34.00
CA LYS A 651 -10.29 16.36 -32.70
C LYS A 651 -9.60 17.73 -32.75
N ARG A 652 -8.73 17.95 -33.74
CA ARG A 652 -8.05 19.24 -33.94
C ARG A 652 -9.08 20.36 -34.15
N THR A 653 -10.05 20.09 -35.00
CA THR A 653 -11.10 21.02 -35.36
C THR A 653 -12.00 21.36 -34.16
N CYS A 654 -12.38 20.38 -33.34
CA CYS A 654 -13.09 20.61 -32.09
C CYS A 654 -12.26 21.45 -31.11
N GLN A 655 -10.94 21.26 -31.05
CA GLN A 655 -10.07 22.11 -30.22
C GLN A 655 -10.04 23.56 -30.71
N GLU A 656 -9.91 23.79 -32.02
CA GLU A 656 -9.89 25.14 -32.62
C GLU A 656 -11.20 25.88 -32.32
N LEU A 657 -12.35 25.26 -32.60
CA LEU A 657 -13.69 25.82 -32.29
C LEU A 657 -13.94 25.97 -30.79
N GLY A 658 -13.48 25.00 -30.00
CA GLY A 658 -13.57 25.01 -28.56
C GLY A 658 -12.83 26.17 -27.93
N GLU A 659 -11.64 26.50 -28.43
CA GLU A 659 -10.85 27.64 -27.95
C GLU A 659 -11.55 28.97 -28.26
N GLU A 660 -12.15 29.11 -29.44
CA GLU A 660 -12.97 30.28 -29.78
C GLU A 660 -14.19 30.42 -28.85
N SER A 661 -14.84 29.31 -28.52
CA SER A 661 -15.98 29.28 -27.60
C SER A 661 -15.56 29.63 -26.18
N PHE A 662 -14.43 29.07 -25.72
CA PHE A 662 -13.85 29.35 -24.40
C PHE A 662 -13.40 30.82 -24.26
N ALA A 663 -12.92 31.42 -25.34
CA ALA A 663 -12.53 32.83 -25.37
C ALA A 663 -13.71 33.78 -25.15
N LYS A 664 -14.93 33.37 -25.51
CA LYS A 664 -16.18 34.14 -25.31
C LYS A 664 -16.72 34.05 -23.89
N LEU A 665 -16.32 33.04 -23.10
CA LEU A 665 -16.71 32.91 -21.70
C LEU A 665 -16.16 34.08 -20.87
N THR A 666 -16.91 34.48 -19.85
CA THR A 666 -16.42 35.44 -18.86
C THR A 666 -15.25 34.86 -18.07
N ASP A 667 -14.42 35.73 -17.49
CA ASP A 667 -13.29 35.29 -16.65
C ASP A 667 -13.75 34.40 -15.48
N THR A 668 -14.93 34.67 -14.92
CA THR A 668 -15.50 33.89 -13.81
C THR A 668 -15.90 32.48 -14.26
N GLU A 669 -16.60 32.36 -15.40
CA GLU A 669 -16.99 31.06 -15.95
C GLU A 669 -15.77 30.24 -16.35
N ARG A 670 -14.80 30.86 -17.03
CA ARG A 670 -13.56 30.21 -17.44
C ARG A 670 -12.78 29.68 -16.23
N LYS A 671 -12.59 30.51 -15.20
CA LYS A 671 -11.93 30.08 -13.95
C LYS A 671 -12.67 28.95 -13.27
N THR A 672 -14.01 28.99 -13.27
CA THR A 672 -14.83 27.93 -12.67
C THR A 672 -14.64 26.60 -13.40
N LEU A 673 -14.73 26.59 -14.73
CA LEU A 673 -14.53 25.37 -15.52
C LEU A 673 -13.12 24.83 -15.42
N GLU A 674 -12.11 25.70 -15.44
CA GLU A 674 -10.70 25.31 -15.35
C GLU A 674 -10.21 25.02 -13.93
N THR A 675 -11.08 25.10 -12.92
CA THR A 675 -10.68 24.91 -11.53
C THR A 675 -10.01 23.54 -11.36
N PHE A 676 -8.78 23.56 -10.85
CA PHE A 676 -8.00 22.38 -10.57
C PHE A 676 -7.12 22.64 -9.34
N VAL A 677 -7.25 21.80 -8.33
CA VAL A 677 -6.48 21.90 -7.09
C VAL A 677 -5.60 20.68 -6.92
N TRP A 678 -4.31 20.90 -6.78
CA TRP A 678 -3.40 19.86 -6.31
C TRP A 678 -3.15 20.01 -4.80
N GLY A 679 -3.34 18.93 -4.06
CA GLY A 679 -3.03 18.85 -2.64
C GLY A 679 -2.01 17.75 -2.36
N GLY A 680 -0.97 18.06 -1.60
CA GLY A 680 0.01 17.04 -1.23
C GLY A 680 -0.42 16.23 -0.02
N CYS A 681 -0.23 14.91 -0.08
CA CYS A 681 -0.61 13.95 0.96
C CYS A 681 -0.08 14.36 2.36
N CYS A 682 -0.98 14.39 3.35
CA CYS A 682 -0.68 14.80 4.71
C CYS A 682 0.29 13.85 5.43
N MET A 683 0.23 12.54 5.13
CA MET A 683 1.17 11.54 5.66
C MET A 683 2.61 11.88 5.32
N HIS A 684 2.83 12.25 4.05
CA HIS A 684 4.14 12.65 3.55
C HIS A 684 4.60 13.98 4.12
N LYS A 685 3.70 14.93 4.41
CA LYS A 685 4.06 16.19 5.10
C LYS A 685 4.63 15.90 6.48
N ALA A 686 3.92 15.10 7.29
CA ALA A 686 4.35 14.72 8.63
C ALA A 686 5.69 13.96 8.59
N MET A 687 5.80 12.93 7.73
CA MET A 687 7.04 12.16 7.57
C MET A 687 8.22 13.02 7.13
N ASN A 688 8.02 13.93 6.16
CA ASN A 688 9.08 14.83 5.72
C ASN A 688 9.47 15.82 6.80
N ALA A 689 8.52 16.33 7.60
CA ALA A 689 8.81 17.21 8.72
C ALA A 689 9.67 16.50 9.80
N THR A 690 9.37 15.25 10.14
CA THR A 690 10.22 14.42 11.02
C THR A 690 11.62 14.28 10.44
N LYS A 691 11.74 14.02 9.13
CA LYS A 691 13.04 13.92 8.44
C LYS A 691 13.81 15.25 8.47
N GLY A 692 13.15 16.37 8.23
CA GLY A 692 13.74 17.71 8.28
C GLY A 692 14.23 18.08 9.68
N GLY A 693 13.41 17.78 10.70
CA GLY A 693 13.80 17.96 12.10
C GLY A 693 15.02 17.12 12.46
N TYR A 694 15.01 15.83 12.12
CA TYR A 694 16.15 14.95 12.39
C TYR A 694 17.43 15.40 11.70
N GLN A 695 17.35 15.82 10.42
CA GLN A 695 18.51 16.36 9.71
C GLN A 695 19.12 17.57 10.41
N LYS A 696 18.29 18.50 10.89
CA LYS A 696 18.75 19.71 11.60
C LYS A 696 19.36 19.36 12.96
N MET A 697 18.75 18.44 13.70
CA MET A 697 19.26 17.92 14.97
C MET A 697 20.61 17.21 14.79
N SER A 698 20.74 16.32 13.81
CA SER A 698 22.00 15.61 13.55
C SER A 698 23.14 16.56 13.18
N LEU A 699 22.86 17.68 12.50
CA LEU A 699 23.85 18.73 12.25
C LEU A 699 24.18 19.55 13.51
N ALA A 700 23.22 19.71 14.43
CA ALA A 700 23.38 20.53 15.62
C ALA A 700 24.45 20.00 16.59
N TRP A 701 24.70 18.69 16.63
CA TRP A 701 25.82 18.12 17.39
C TRP A 701 27.16 18.77 17.03
N GLY A 702 27.47 18.84 15.72
CA GLY A 702 28.71 19.46 15.23
C GLY A 702 28.72 20.98 15.40
N VAL A 703 27.58 21.65 15.15
CA VAL A 703 27.48 23.11 15.31
C VAL A 703 27.66 23.55 16.76
N ALA A 704 27.16 22.75 17.72
CA ALA A 704 27.33 22.97 19.14
C ALA A 704 28.69 22.49 19.69
N ASN A 705 29.54 21.90 18.84
CA ASN A 705 30.81 21.29 19.21
C ASN A 705 30.66 20.24 20.33
N LEU A 706 29.62 19.40 20.21
CA LEU A 706 29.29 18.30 21.10
C LEU A 706 29.62 16.95 20.45
N ASP A 707 29.92 15.95 21.27
CA ASP A 707 30.09 14.58 20.80
C ASP A 707 28.75 14.01 20.34
N GLY A 708 28.65 13.76 19.03
CA GLY A 708 27.45 13.21 18.42
C GLY A 708 27.29 11.70 18.65
N PRO A 709 26.16 11.14 18.18
CA PRO A 709 25.87 9.72 18.28
C PRO A 709 26.96 8.81 17.74
N VAL A 710 27.16 7.71 18.45
CA VAL A 710 28.18 6.75 18.07
C VAL A 710 27.89 6.10 16.71
N LYS A 711 28.94 5.94 15.90
CA LYS A 711 28.84 5.26 14.61
C LYS A 711 28.53 3.78 14.81
N LEU A 712 27.48 3.30 14.15
CA LEU A 712 27.03 1.90 14.16
C LEU A 712 27.58 1.19 12.92
N MET A 713 28.89 0.96 12.93
CA MET A 713 29.65 0.40 11.80
C MET A 713 29.25 -1.05 11.52
N ASN A 714 29.12 -1.42 10.24
CA ASN A 714 29.00 -2.84 9.88
C ASN A 714 30.33 -3.57 10.17
N LYS A 715 30.33 -4.91 10.10
CA LYS A 715 31.50 -5.74 10.40
C LYS A 715 32.77 -5.30 9.65
N ASP A 716 32.63 -5.03 8.35
CA ASP A 716 33.77 -4.69 7.50
C ASP A 716 34.33 -3.29 7.82
N ASN A 717 33.45 -2.32 8.07
CA ASN A 717 33.82 -0.96 8.45
C ASN A 717 34.46 -0.94 9.85
N ALA A 718 33.92 -1.72 10.79
CA ALA A 718 34.51 -1.85 12.12
C ALA A 718 35.92 -2.45 12.05
N ALA A 719 36.10 -3.50 11.24
CA ALA A 719 37.42 -4.10 11.01
C ALA A 719 38.38 -3.15 10.27
N ALA A 720 37.88 -2.28 9.39
CA ALA A 720 38.68 -1.26 8.72
C ALA A 720 39.10 -0.14 9.68
N ALA A 721 38.19 0.32 10.54
CA ALA A 721 38.45 1.36 11.54
C ALA A 721 39.42 0.91 12.65
N ALA A 722 39.44 -0.39 12.97
CA ALA A 722 40.35 -0.97 13.96
C ALA A 722 41.81 -1.10 13.47
N LYS A 723 42.10 -0.90 12.18
CA LYS A 723 43.49 -0.90 11.68
C LYS A 723 44.17 0.41 12.08
N GLY A 724 45.16 0.34 12.98
CA GLY A 724 45.90 1.51 13.44
C GLY A 724 46.57 2.31 12.31
N GLY A 725 46.72 3.62 12.52
CA GLY A 725 47.23 4.60 11.55
C GLY A 725 46.12 5.33 10.77
N GLU A 726 46.45 6.51 10.20
CA GLU A 726 45.58 7.19 9.23
C GLU A 726 45.65 6.43 7.91
N THR A 727 44.56 5.73 7.57
CA THR A 727 44.44 5.01 6.30
C THR A 727 43.17 5.44 5.60
N ALA A 728 43.21 5.55 4.27
CA ALA A 728 42.03 5.86 3.45
C ALA A 728 40.86 4.87 3.67
N ALA A 729 41.15 3.64 4.13
CA ALA A 729 40.15 2.65 4.50
C ALA A 729 39.43 2.99 5.82
N LYS A 730 40.15 3.54 6.80
CA LYS A 730 39.58 4.00 8.07
C LYS A 730 38.73 5.26 7.86
N GLU A 731 39.27 6.26 7.16
CA GLU A 731 38.52 7.49 6.83
C GLU A 731 37.22 7.17 6.08
N ARG A 732 37.31 6.33 5.04
CA ARG A 732 36.11 5.89 4.31
C ARG A 732 35.14 5.13 5.20
N ALA A 733 35.62 4.27 6.10
CA ALA A 733 34.75 3.52 7.02
C ALA A 733 34.01 4.45 8.00
N GLU A 734 34.67 5.50 8.47
CA GLU A 734 34.07 6.53 9.34
C GLU A 734 33.08 7.43 8.57
N GLU A 735 33.40 7.79 7.33
CA GLU A 735 32.55 8.62 6.45
C GLU A 735 31.25 7.92 6.06
N VAL A 736 31.32 6.65 5.63
CA VAL A 736 30.13 5.92 5.14
C VAL A 736 29.27 5.33 6.25
N SER A 737 29.79 5.27 7.48
CA SER A 737 29.05 4.70 8.62
C SER A 737 28.08 5.72 9.21
N GLN A 738 26.87 5.25 9.50
CA GLN A 738 25.80 6.04 10.13
C GLN A 738 25.72 5.72 11.63
N GLY A 739 25.29 6.71 12.40
CA GLY A 739 24.96 6.59 13.84
C GLY A 739 23.60 7.20 14.13
N GLY A 740 23.24 7.29 15.40
CA GLY A 740 22.02 7.99 15.83
C GLY A 740 20.74 7.16 15.77
N ALA A 741 19.64 7.79 16.18
CA ALA A 741 18.38 7.12 16.46
C ALA A 741 17.81 6.37 15.25
N PHE A 742 17.73 6.98 14.06
CA PHE A 742 17.18 6.30 12.88
C PHE A 742 17.96 5.04 12.52
N LYS A 743 19.30 5.09 12.60
CA LYS A 743 20.12 3.91 12.31
C LYS A 743 19.93 2.84 13.37
N ALA A 744 19.90 3.22 14.64
CA ALA A 744 19.68 2.30 15.76
C ALA A 744 18.31 1.61 15.65
N LEU A 745 17.24 2.35 15.41
CA LEU A 745 15.86 1.83 15.30
C LEU A 745 15.64 0.99 14.04
N SER A 746 16.36 1.30 12.95
CA SER A 746 16.39 0.45 11.76
C SER A 746 17.03 -0.91 12.06
N LEU A 747 18.17 -0.93 12.76
CA LEU A 747 18.80 -2.18 13.20
C LEU A 747 17.92 -2.93 14.20
N ALA A 748 17.32 -2.22 15.16
CA ALA A 748 16.41 -2.81 16.13
C ALA A 748 15.20 -3.48 15.46
N GLY A 749 14.59 -2.86 14.44
CA GLY A 749 13.50 -3.49 13.69
C GLY A 749 13.93 -4.75 12.92
N LEU A 750 15.16 -4.77 12.36
CA LEU A 750 15.72 -5.97 11.74
C LEU A 750 16.04 -7.08 12.74
N VAL A 751 16.35 -6.74 13.99
CA VAL A 751 16.62 -7.70 15.07
C VAL A 751 15.31 -8.18 15.69
N PHE A 752 14.37 -7.29 16.03
CA PHE A 752 13.21 -7.60 16.88
C PHE A 752 11.86 -7.71 16.14
N HIS A 753 11.71 -7.17 14.93
CA HIS A 753 10.43 -7.23 14.20
C HIS A 753 10.47 -8.21 13.03
N ASN A 754 11.27 -7.95 11.99
CA ASN A 754 11.25 -8.76 10.78
C ASN A 754 12.64 -8.79 10.14
N ASN A 755 13.20 -9.99 10.08
CA ASN A 755 14.42 -10.27 9.34
C ASN A 755 14.07 -11.27 8.24
N LYS A 756 14.46 -10.96 6.99
CA LYS A 756 14.36 -11.90 5.88
C LYS A 756 15.21 -13.16 6.11
N ASP A 757 16.20 -13.06 6.99
CA ASP A 757 17.03 -14.17 7.47
C ASP A 757 16.46 -14.67 8.80
N ASP A 758 15.78 -15.81 8.73
CA ASP A 758 15.17 -16.54 9.85
C ASP A 758 16.18 -16.91 10.96
N LYS A 759 17.49 -16.91 10.66
CA LYS A 759 18.55 -17.17 11.64
C LYS A 759 19.02 -15.93 12.39
N LYS A 760 18.62 -14.73 11.96
CA LYS A 760 19.06 -13.45 12.55
C LYS A 760 17.94 -12.67 13.23
N GLY A 761 16.69 -12.93 12.88
CA GLY A 761 15.53 -12.33 13.50
C GLY A 761 15.21 -12.94 14.86
N HIS A 762 14.79 -12.10 15.80
CA HIS A 762 14.43 -12.47 17.18
C HIS A 762 12.95 -12.25 17.48
N GLN A 763 12.10 -12.02 16.48
CA GLN A 763 10.71 -11.61 16.67
C GLN A 763 9.94 -12.49 17.67
N ASP A 764 9.95 -13.81 17.47
CA ASP A 764 9.23 -14.73 18.36
C ASP A 764 9.98 -14.95 19.67
N ASN A 765 11.32 -14.93 19.65
CA ASN A 765 12.14 -15.07 20.85
C ASN A 765 11.96 -13.89 21.83
N VAL A 766 11.86 -12.66 21.32
CA VAL A 766 11.58 -11.46 22.12
C VAL A 766 10.20 -11.57 22.76
N LYS A 767 9.18 -12.02 22.03
CA LYS A 767 7.83 -12.22 22.59
C LYS A 767 7.83 -13.28 23.68
N LEU A 768 8.45 -14.43 23.41
CA LEU A 768 8.56 -15.52 24.39
C LEU A 768 9.33 -15.07 25.64
N HIS A 769 10.41 -14.30 25.46
CA HIS A 769 11.15 -13.74 26.59
C HIS A 769 10.34 -12.69 27.36
N GLY A 770 9.60 -11.83 26.67
CA GLY A 770 8.66 -10.88 27.28
C GLY A 770 7.58 -11.58 28.12
N GLN A 771 6.99 -12.64 27.58
CA GLN A 771 6.03 -13.49 28.30
C GLN A 771 6.66 -14.16 29.52
N ALA A 772 7.87 -14.71 29.37
CA ALA A 772 8.59 -15.38 30.46
C ALA A 772 9.07 -14.42 31.56
N SER A 773 9.38 -13.17 31.20
CA SER A 773 9.79 -12.11 32.13
C SER A 773 8.63 -11.28 32.67
N MET A 774 7.38 -11.65 32.34
CA MET A 774 6.16 -10.92 32.71
C MET A 774 6.16 -9.44 32.30
N ALA A 775 6.89 -9.10 31.24
CA ALA A 775 6.83 -7.76 30.64
C ALA A 775 5.49 -7.62 29.88
N THR A 776 4.47 -7.14 30.59
CA THR A 776 3.06 -7.16 30.15
C THR A 776 2.73 -6.24 28.97
N ASN A 777 3.65 -5.37 28.55
CA ASN A 777 3.43 -4.34 27.53
C ASN A 777 4.25 -4.51 26.24
N ILE A 778 4.98 -5.62 26.07
CA ILE A 778 5.81 -5.84 24.88
C ILE A 778 4.94 -6.38 23.74
N LEU A 779 4.25 -5.44 23.09
CA LEU A 779 3.62 -5.67 21.80
C LEU A 779 4.70 -5.68 20.72
N ASN A 780 4.43 -6.37 19.61
CA ASN A 780 5.37 -6.52 18.48
C ASN A 780 6.19 -5.24 18.24
N PHE A 781 7.53 -5.34 18.22
CA PHE A 781 8.39 -4.19 17.92
C PHE A 781 7.92 -3.51 16.62
N PRO A 782 7.89 -2.17 16.52
CA PRO A 782 7.37 -1.50 15.33
C PRO A 782 8.09 -1.86 14.04
N ASP A 783 7.34 -1.95 12.93
CA ASP A 783 7.85 -2.35 11.62
C ASP A 783 8.61 -1.22 10.92
N THR A 784 9.86 -1.00 11.30
CA THR A 784 10.76 -0.01 10.67
C THR A 784 11.33 -0.50 9.33
N SER A 785 11.03 -1.74 8.93
CA SER A 785 11.57 -2.39 7.72
C SER A 785 10.73 -2.15 6.46
N ASN A 786 9.42 -1.93 6.60
CA ASN A 786 8.49 -1.74 5.47
C ASN A 786 8.08 -0.28 5.22
N THR A 787 8.89 0.69 5.65
CA THR A 787 8.70 2.14 5.35
C THR A 787 7.32 2.68 5.74
N ARG A 788 6.71 2.15 6.81
CA ARG A 788 5.42 2.66 7.29
C ARG A 788 5.59 4.05 7.90
N TYR A 789 4.62 4.96 7.67
CA TYR A 789 4.63 6.27 8.32
C TYR A 789 4.70 6.14 9.84
N GLN A 790 5.43 7.05 10.48
CA GLN A 790 5.63 7.10 11.93
C GLN A 790 6.31 5.85 12.55
N SER A 791 6.70 4.84 11.76
CA SER A 791 7.30 3.60 12.29
C SER A 791 8.53 3.83 13.15
N TYR A 792 9.39 4.78 12.76
CA TYR A 792 10.57 5.16 13.55
C TYR A 792 10.21 5.93 14.82
N GLU A 793 9.14 6.73 14.81
CA GLU A 793 8.64 7.43 15.99
C GLU A 793 8.06 6.42 16.99
N HIS A 794 7.24 5.48 16.52
CA HIS A 794 6.73 4.37 17.34
C HIS A 794 7.85 3.48 17.87
N ALA A 795 8.89 3.21 17.07
CA ALA A 795 10.04 2.43 17.52
C ALA A 795 10.83 3.18 18.59
N ALA A 796 10.97 4.51 18.47
CA ALA A 796 11.59 5.33 19.51
C ALA A 796 10.78 5.28 20.81
N GLU A 797 9.45 5.40 20.74
CA GLU A 797 8.56 5.26 21.90
C GLU A 797 8.72 3.90 22.56
N GLU A 798 8.75 2.82 21.77
CA GLU A 798 8.91 1.46 22.28
C GLU A 798 10.26 1.26 22.98
N VAL A 799 11.35 1.72 22.38
CA VAL A 799 12.68 1.62 22.99
C VAL A 799 12.79 2.49 24.23
N VAL A 800 12.27 3.72 24.23
CA VAL A 800 12.33 4.60 25.41
C VAL A 800 11.53 4.03 26.59
N ILE A 801 10.38 3.40 26.34
CA ILE A 801 9.59 2.74 27.38
C ILE A 801 10.29 1.48 27.90
N ASN A 802 10.73 0.60 26.99
CA ASN A 802 11.18 -0.76 27.31
C ASN A 802 12.70 -0.96 27.16
N ARG A 803 13.49 0.11 27.30
CA ARG A 803 14.95 0.09 27.08
C ARG A 803 15.64 -1.01 27.87
N GLU A 804 15.38 -1.06 29.17
CA GLU A 804 16.01 -2.01 30.10
C GLU A 804 15.70 -3.45 29.73
N PHE A 805 14.46 -3.71 29.30
CA PHE A 805 14.08 -5.02 28.79
C PHE A 805 14.91 -5.41 27.56
N TYR A 806 15.04 -4.54 26.56
CA TYR A 806 15.78 -4.88 25.34
C TYR A 806 17.27 -5.06 25.60
N VAL A 807 17.85 -4.26 26.48
CA VAL A 807 19.25 -4.40 26.92
C VAL A 807 19.44 -5.75 27.62
N SER A 808 18.59 -6.08 28.60
CA SER A 808 18.60 -7.37 29.31
C SER A 808 18.43 -8.55 28.36
N TYR A 809 17.50 -8.45 27.41
CA TYR A 809 17.26 -9.47 26.39
C TYR A 809 18.51 -9.72 25.53
N LEU A 810 19.20 -8.66 25.09
CA LEU A 810 20.42 -8.81 24.31
C LEU A 810 21.52 -9.48 25.13
N HIS A 811 21.69 -9.13 26.40
CA HIS A 811 22.63 -9.85 27.27
C HIS A 811 22.29 -11.34 27.42
N PHE A 812 21.01 -11.66 27.67
CA PHE A 812 20.53 -13.06 27.73
C PHE A 812 20.81 -13.84 26.43
N ILE A 813 20.60 -13.21 25.28
CA ILE A 813 20.89 -13.84 23.98
C ILE A 813 22.39 -14.05 23.78
N GLY A 814 23.24 -13.13 24.24
CA GLY A 814 24.68 -13.31 24.27
C GLY A 814 25.07 -14.55 25.06
N GLU A 815 24.58 -14.67 26.30
CA GLU A 815 24.85 -15.81 27.19
C GLU A 815 24.34 -17.15 26.63
N LYS A 816 23.18 -17.15 25.97
CA LYS A 816 22.62 -18.37 25.36
C LYS A 816 23.47 -18.89 24.20
N LYS A 817 24.28 -18.05 23.56
CA LYS A 817 25.14 -18.47 22.45
C LYS A 817 26.36 -19.21 23.00
N GLY A 818 26.76 -20.30 22.35
CA GLY A 818 27.88 -21.13 22.80
C GLY A 818 29.24 -20.42 22.87
N ASN A 819 29.39 -19.25 22.25
CA ASN A 819 30.58 -18.39 22.35
C ASN A 819 30.40 -17.21 23.32
N GLY A 820 29.20 -16.98 23.88
CA GLY A 820 28.91 -15.85 24.77
C GLY A 820 28.84 -14.48 24.08
N GLU A 821 29.01 -14.41 22.76
CA GLU A 821 29.16 -13.14 22.03
C GLU A 821 27.92 -12.80 21.19
N LEU A 822 27.54 -11.52 21.24
CA LEU A 822 26.56 -10.95 20.32
C LEU A 822 27.11 -10.91 18.89
N ASN A 823 26.23 -11.09 17.91
CA ASN A 823 26.61 -10.79 16.53
C ASN A 823 26.77 -9.27 16.34
N HIS A 824 27.47 -8.83 15.29
CA HIS A 824 27.75 -7.40 15.09
C HIS A 824 26.51 -6.51 15.02
N MET A 825 25.38 -7.02 14.53
CA MET A 825 24.14 -6.25 14.44
C MET A 825 23.53 -6.05 15.84
N GLU A 826 23.43 -7.13 16.62
CA GLU A 826 22.97 -7.10 18.00
C GLU A 826 23.87 -6.23 18.89
N ALA A 827 25.20 -6.36 18.74
CA ALA A 827 26.17 -5.55 19.46
C ALA A 827 26.03 -4.06 19.14
N ASN A 828 25.76 -3.71 17.87
CA ASN A 828 25.47 -2.33 17.48
C ASN A 828 24.15 -1.81 18.09
N VAL A 829 23.11 -2.65 18.18
CA VAL A 829 21.85 -2.26 18.84
C VAL A 829 22.08 -2.02 20.33
N LEU A 830 22.77 -2.94 21.02
CA LEU A 830 23.12 -2.77 22.43
C LEU A 830 23.92 -1.48 22.65
N LYS A 831 24.98 -1.28 21.85
CA LYS A 831 25.80 -0.07 21.89
C LYS A 831 24.99 1.20 21.70
N ALA A 832 24.03 1.20 20.79
CA ALA A 832 23.15 2.34 20.54
C ALA A 832 22.20 2.61 21.73
N PHE A 833 21.72 1.57 22.40
CA PHE A 833 20.83 1.69 23.56
C PHE A 833 21.57 2.12 24.84
N GLU A 834 22.90 2.06 24.85
CA GLU A 834 23.75 2.56 25.92
C GLU A 834 24.35 3.95 25.63
N ASP A 835 24.27 4.41 24.37
CA ASP A 835 24.85 5.67 23.90
C ASP A 835 23.94 6.88 24.21
N VAL A 836 24.40 7.76 25.11
CA VAL A 836 23.64 8.94 25.57
C VAL A 836 23.20 9.88 24.43
N PRO A 837 24.04 10.24 23.45
CA PRO A 837 23.59 11.06 22.32
C PRO A 837 22.54 10.36 21.45
N THR A 838 22.68 9.04 21.19
CA THR A 838 21.66 8.27 20.47
C THR A 838 20.33 8.24 21.24
N LEU A 839 20.35 8.02 22.55
CA LEU A 839 19.16 8.08 23.39
C LEU A 839 18.53 9.48 23.43
N THR A 840 19.36 10.53 23.40
CA THR A 840 18.89 11.92 23.29
C THR A 840 18.07 12.12 22.02
N GLU A 841 18.58 11.65 20.87
CA GLU A 841 17.84 11.72 19.61
C GLU A 841 16.53 10.90 19.65
N MET A 842 16.51 9.73 20.29
CA MET A 842 15.28 8.93 20.46
C MET A 842 14.24 9.66 21.32
N VAL A 843 14.65 10.29 22.42
CA VAL A 843 13.75 11.07 23.27
C VAL A 843 13.18 12.27 22.50
N VAL A 844 13.97 12.95 21.66
CA VAL A 844 13.46 14.01 20.79
C VAL A 844 12.37 13.49 19.83
N LEU A 845 12.56 12.31 19.23
CA LEU A 845 11.55 11.68 18.36
C LEU A 845 10.26 11.36 19.14
N VAL A 846 10.37 10.87 20.38
CA VAL A 846 9.21 10.62 21.25
C VAL A 846 8.45 11.91 21.54
N LEU A 847 9.16 12.97 21.94
CA LEU A 847 8.55 14.27 22.22
C LEU A 847 7.85 14.85 20.99
N TYR A 848 8.49 14.80 19.82
CA TYR A 848 7.87 15.25 18.57
C TYR A 848 6.66 14.40 18.16
N SER A 849 6.75 13.07 18.34
CA SER A 849 5.64 12.16 18.06
C SER A 849 4.40 12.53 18.85
N GLN A 850 4.56 12.69 20.17
CA GLN A 850 3.44 12.96 21.09
C GLN A 850 2.95 14.42 21.00
N ALA A 851 3.83 15.38 20.70
CA ALA A 851 3.48 16.80 20.61
C ALA A 851 2.85 17.19 19.27
N ILE A 852 3.31 16.62 18.15
CA ILE A 852 2.94 17.03 16.79
C ILE A 852 2.39 15.87 15.98
N SER A 853 3.20 14.83 15.75
CA SER A 853 2.94 13.79 14.75
C SER A 853 1.61 13.08 15.01
N GLN A 854 1.39 12.62 16.24
CA GLN A 854 0.20 11.86 16.64
C GLN A 854 -1.07 12.73 16.69
N PRO A 855 -1.10 13.91 17.34
CA PRO A 855 -2.22 14.84 17.24
C PRO A 855 -2.59 15.23 15.80
N TYR A 856 -1.58 15.54 14.97
CA TYR A 856 -1.79 15.86 13.56
C TYR A 856 -2.43 14.69 12.83
N MET A 857 -1.92 13.48 13.05
CA MET A 857 -2.45 12.26 12.44
C MET A 857 -3.88 11.94 12.87
N ARG A 858 -4.21 12.15 14.14
CA ARG A 858 -5.57 12.02 14.68
C ARG A 858 -6.55 12.93 13.95
N PHE A 859 -6.13 14.16 13.63
CA PHE A 859 -6.98 15.11 12.93
C PHE A 859 -7.17 14.74 11.45
N VAL A 860 -6.10 14.39 10.73
CA VAL A 860 -6.20 14.14 9.28
C VAL A 860 -6.78 12.76 8.93
N ARG A 861 -6.76 11.80 9.86
CA ARG A 861 -7.35 10.45 9.71
C ARG A 861 -8.70 10.29 10.41
N LYS A 862 -9.47 11.37 10.60
CA LYS A 862 -10.85 11.22 11.08
C LYS A 862 -11.60 10.18 10.23
N SER A 863 -12.45 9.40 10.90
CA SER A 863 -13.13 8.26 10.29
C SER A 863 -13.91 8.64 9.02
N ASP A 864 -14.20 7.68 8.13
CA ASP A 864 -14.97 7.91 6.90
C ASP A 864 -16.39 8.48 7.13
N GLN A 865 -16.88 8.54 8.38
CA GLN A 865 -18.14 9.21 8.74
C GLN A 865 -17.96 10.72 9.04
N GLU A 866 -16.74 11.17 9.27
CA GLU A 866 -16.30 12.55 9.52
C GLU A 866 -15.23 12.96 8.49
N LEU A 867 -15.57 12.82 7.22
CA LEU A 867 -14.68 13.11 6.10
C LEU A 867 -14.08 14.51 6.21
N THR A 868 -12.76 14.58 6.38
CA THR A 868 -12.02 15.84 6.40
C THR A 868 -11.62 16.18 4.97
N ASN A 869 -11.98 17.37 4.48
CA ASN A 869 -11.54 17.83 3.17
C ASN A 869 -10.13 18.45 3.29
N LEU A 870 -9.22 18.09 2.37
CA LEU A 870 -7.89 18.67 2.32
C LEU A 870 -7.93 20.20 2.20
N LEU A 871 -8.92 20.76 1.49
CA LEU A 871 -9.08 22.20 1.27
C LEU A 871 -9.25 23.02 2.55
N ASP A 872 -9.63 22.36 3.65
CA ASP A 872 -9.94 22.98 4.94
C ASP A 872 -8.79 22.82 5.96
N LEU A 873 -7.67 22.24 5.54
CA LEU A 873 -6.52 21.97 6.43
C LEU A 873 -5.56 23.15 6.63
N GLY A 874 -5.76 24.27 5.91
CA GLY A 874 -4.92 25.47 6.05
C GLY A 874 -4.75 25.92 7.52
N PRO A 875 -5.84 26.12 8.29
CA PRO A 875 -5.76 26.48 9.70
C PRO A 875 -5.00 25.46 10.57
N LEU A 876 -5.15 24.15 10.30
CA LEU A 876 -4.40 23.12 11.02
C LEU A 876 -2.90 23.24 10.74
N HIS A 877 -2.49 23.46 9.49
CA HIS A 877 -1.09 23.65 9.14
C HIS A 877 -0.51 24.91 9.76
N ASP A 878 -1.28 25.99 9.85
CA ASP A 878 -0.89 27.19 10.60
C ASP A 878 -0.70 26.92 12.09
N GLN A 879 -1.63 26.17 12.71
CA GLN A 879 -1.51 25.76 14.10
C GLN A 879 -0.27 24.89 14.35
N VAL A 880 0.07 23.96 13.44
CA VAL A 880 1.29 23.15 13.54
C VAL A 880 2.54 24.03 13.51
N LYS A 881 2.60 25.01 12.60
CA LYS A 881 3.74 25.93 12.48
C LYS A 881 3.88 26.79 13.75
N ILE A 882 2.78 27.33 14.24
CA ILE A 882 2.73 28.11 15.49
C ILE A 882 3.21 27.26 16.66
N HIS A 883 2.71 26.03 16.82
CA HIS A 883 3.08 25.14 17.93
C HIS A 883 4.56 24.76 17.87
N CYS A 884 5.10 24.45 16.69
CA CYS A 884 6.54 24.23 16.52
C CYS A 884 7.35 25.45 16.95
N GLN A 885 6.93 26.66 16.56
CA GLN A 885 7.60 27.90 16.96
C GLN A 885 7.53 28.13 18.47
N GLN A 886 6.37 27.89 19.10
CA GLN A 886 6.22 28.00 20.55
C GLN A 886 7.17 27.07 21.32
N ILE A 887 7.36 25.85 20.84
CA ILE A 887 8.31 24.89 21.43
C ILE A 887 9.77 25.32 21.19
N VAL A 888 10.07 25.93 20.04
CA VAL A 888 11.40 26.50 19.76
C VAL A 888 11.71 27.65 20.71
N ASP A 889 10.73 28.53 20.94
CA ASP A 889 10.88 29.72 21.79
C ASP A 889 10.91 29.35 23.29
N ASN A 890 10.12 28.35 23.69
CA ASN A 890 10.06 27.85 25.05
C ASN A 890 10.01 26.32 25.08
N PRO A 891 11.17 25.63 25.04
CA PRO A 891 11.20 24.17 25.06
C PRO A 891 10.70 23.58 26.39
N GLU A 892 10.58 24.35 27.47
CA GLU A 892 10.03 23.87 28.75
C GLU A 892 8.58 23.39 28.64
N ILE A 893 7.87 23.81 27.59
CA ILE A 893 6.54 23.25 27.24
C ILE A 893 6.58 21.71 27.19
N LEU A 894 7.70 21.14 26.75
CA LEU A 894 7.91 19.69 26.69
C LEU A 894 8.96 19.18 27.70
N LEU A 895 9.88 20.02 28.16
CA LEU A 895 11.01 19.60 29.00
C LEU A 895 10.82 19.82 30.50
N SER A 896 9.77 20.54 30.90
CA SER A 896 9.45 20.71 32.32
C SER A 896 9.03 19.36 32.95
N PRO A 897 9.43 19.07 34.20
CA PRO A 897 8.85 17.96 34.96
C PRO A 897 7.32 18.03 35.09
N ASP A 898 6.77 19.25 35.03
CA ASP A 898 5.33 19.53 35.07
C ASP A 898 4.71 19.70 33.66
N ALA A 899 5.41 19.27 32.60
CA ALA A 899 4.90 19.35 31.24
C ALA A 899 3.59 18.54 31.11
N THR A 900 2.55 19.19 30.59
CA THR A 900 1.22 18.58 30.43
C THR A 900 0.80 18.60 28.96
N TYR A 901 -0.06 17.66 28.60
CA TYR A 901 -0.60 17.55 27.25
C TYR A 901 -1.41 18.80 26.83
N VAL A 902 -2.00 19.53 27.79
CA VAL A 902 -2.81 20.73 27.55
C VAL A 902 -2.03 21.79 26.75
N HIS A 903 -0.74 21.94 27.04
CA HIS A 903 0.12 22.91 26.37
C HIS A 903 1.16 22.25 25.45
N GLY A 904 1.50 20.98 25.69
CA GLY A 904 2.53 20.30 24.92
C GLY A 904 2.01 19.54 23.71
N ALA A 905 0.76 19.07 23.69
CA ALA A 905 0.15 18.46 22.51
C ALA A 905 -0.50 19.53 21.61
N LEU A 906 -0.32 19.41 20.30
CA LEU A 906 -0.88 20.32 19.29
C LEU A 906 -2.39 20.53 19.44
N ASP A 907 -3.13 19.47 19.75
CA ASP A 907 -4.58 19.46 19.89
C ASP A 907 -5.05 19.67 21.33
N GLY A 908 -4.11 19.83 22.29
CA GLY A 908 -4.40 19.92 23.72
C GLY A 908 -5.06 18.67 24.31
N GLN A 909 -5.10 17.55 23.57
CA GLN A 909 -5.66 16.29 24.04
C GLN A 909 -4.61 15.42 24.71
N GLN A 910 -5.04 14.39 25.44
CA GLN A 910 -4.14 13.45 26.10
C GLN A 910 -3.12 12.86 25.12
N TRP A 911 -1.89 12.68 25.63
CA TRP A 911 -0.80 12.01 24.94
C TRP A 911 -1.28 10.68 24.38
N HIS A 912 -0.88 10.36 23.15
CA HIS A 912 -1.25 9.09 22.53
C HIS A 912 -0.67 7.88 23.28
N ARG A 913 0.56 8.02 23.80
CA ARG A 913 1.22 7.07 24.70
C ARG A 913 1.82 7.82 25.88
N PRO A 914 1.04 8.09 26.95
CA PRO A 914 1.54 8.79 28.15
C PRO A 914 2.79 8.13 28.76
N GLU A 915 2.90 6.80 28.68
CA GLU A 915 4.04 6.03 29.19
C GLU A 915 5.35 6.44 28.52
N ALA A 916 5.32 6.78 27.23
CA ALA A 916 6.49 7.24 26.49
C ALA A 916 6.98 8.59 27.00
N ILE A 917 6.06 9.51 27.32
CA ILE A 917 6.38 10.80 27.93
C ILE A 917 6.97 10.62 29.32
N TYR A 918 6.37 9.78 30.17
CA TYR A 918 6.91 9.53 31.51
C TYR A 918 8.29 8.87 31.47
N ALA A 919 8.51 7.94 30.54
CA ALA A 919 9.82 7.34 30.32
C ALA A 919 10.84 8.38 29.85
N ALA A 920 10.47 9.23 28.89
CA ALA A 920 11.30 10.35 28.45
C ALA A 920 11.68 11.27 29.63
N ILE A 921 10.71 11.71 30.43
CA ILE A 921 10.93 12.57 31.62
C ILE A 921 11.92 11.94 32.60
N ARG A 922 11.78 10.63 32.88
CA ARG A 922 12.73 9.91 33.75
C ARG A 922 14.16 9.90 33.20
N MET A 923 14.32 9.91 31.89
CA MET A 923 15.64 9.91 31.24
C MET A 923 16.28 11.30 31.19
N MET A 924 15.48 12.39 31.14
CA MET A 924 15.97 13.77 30.93
C MET A 924 17.16 14.19 31.79
N PRO A 925 17.22 13.89 33.11
CA PRO A 925 18.36 14.29 33.94
C PRO A 925 19.70 13.72 33.47
N ASN A 926 19.67 12.62 32.72
CA ASN A 926 20.86 11.94 32.19
C ASN A 926 21.16 12.32 30.71
N LEU A 927 20.41 13.24 30.12
CA LEU A 927 20.52 13.66 28.72
C LEU A 927 20.90 15.16 28.67
N PRO A 928 22.18 15.51 28.87
CA PRO A 928 22.61 16.91 29.07
C PRO A 928 22.30 17.83 27.89
N ASP A 929 22.33 17.29 26.66
CA ASP A 929 22.17 18.06 25.43
C ASP A 929 20.73 18.06 24.88
N LEU A 930 19.78 17.46 25.60
CA LEU A 930 18.40 17.27 25.15
C LEU A 930 17.74 18.59 24.75
N ARG A 931 17.90 19.65 25.56
CA ARG A 931 17.34 20.98 25.26
C ARG A 931 17.80 21.49 23.89
N THR A 932 19.10 21.42 23.62
CA THR A 932 19.70 21.88 22.36
C THR A 932 19.15 21.08 21.18
N MET A 933 19.03 19.76 21.34
CA MET A 933 18.55 18.86 20.29
C MET A 933 17.06 19.02 20.00
N VAL A 934 16.22 19.25 21.02
CA VAL A 934 14.79 19.56 20.86
C VAL A 934 14.62 20.84 20.05
N VAL A 935 15.31 21.92 20.43
CA VAL A 935 15.23 23.19 19.70
C VAL A 935 15.69 23.03 18.24
N ALA A 936 16.80 22.32 18.01
CA ALA A 936 17.29 22.08 16.67
C ALA A 936 16.31 21.27 15.81
N PHE A 937 15.71 20.22 16.39
CA PHE A 937 14.73 19.39 15.71
C PHE A 937 13.48 20.19 15.32
N PHE A 938 12.88 20.92 16.26
CA PHE A 938 11.65 21.67 15.99
C PHE A 938 11.88 22.82 15.00
N LYS A 939 13.06 23.45 14.97
CA LYS A 939 13.44 24.39 13.90
C LYS A 939 13.45 23.72 12.52
N GLY A 940 14.09 22.55 12.41
CA GLY A 940 14.12 21.79 11.15
C GLY A 940 12.75 21.29 10.70
N ALA A 941 11.90 20.88 11.66
CA ALA A 941 10.54 20.48 11.39
C ALA A 941 9.68 21.67 10.92
N LEU A 942 9.80 22.84 11.57
CA LEU A 942 9.10 24.07 11.18
C LEU A 942 9.46 24.52 9.77
N GLU A 943 10.75 24.65 9.45
CA GLU A 943 11.25 24.98 8.10
C GLU A 943 10.66 24.01 7.05
N THR A 944 10.47 22.76 7.44
CA THR A 944 9.93 21.72 6.56
C THR A 944 8.41 21.82 6.42
N TRP A 945 7.66 22.10 7.48
CA TRP A 945 6.23 22.36 7.42
C TRP A 945 5.92 23.55 6.52
N GLU A 946 6.67 24.64 6.62
CA GLU A 946 6.55 25.81 5.73
C GLU A 946 6.73 25.42 4.26
N ARG A 947 7.77 24.62 3.95
CA ARG A 947 8.05 24.17 2.59
C ARG A 947 6.98 23.23 2.02
N PHE A 948 6.40 22.36 2.84
CA PHE A 948 5.44 21.34 2.41
C PHE A 948 3.97 21.75 2.62
N THR A 949 3.68 23.00 2.96
CA THR A 949 2.32 23.55 3.08
C THR A 949 2.09 24.77 2.18
N THR A 950 2.92 24.95 1.15
CA THR A 950 2.89 26.12 0.26
C THR A 950 1.60 26.22 -0.56
N GLU A 951 0.88 25.11 -0.77
CA GLU A 951 -0.41 25.13 -1.46
C GLU A 951 -1.52 25.84 -0.67
N PHE A 952 -1.31 26.07 0.64
CA PHE A 952 -2.23 26.78 1.54
C PHE A 952 -1.89 28.26 1.73
N LEU A 953 -0.87 28.77 1.04
CA LEU A 953 -0.48 30.18 1.18
C LEU A 953 -1.61 31.14 0.76
N PRO A 954 -1.72 32.32 1.41
CA PRO A 954 -2.64 33.37 0.98
C PRO A 954 -2.43 33.72 -0.50
N GLY A 955 -3.53 33.87 -1.25
CA GLY A 955 -3.49 34.14 -2.69
C GLY A 955 -3.13 32.91 -3.56
N GLY A 956 -2.91 31.74 -2.97
CA GLY A 956 -2.77 30.46 -3.68
C GLY A 956 -4.12 29.96 -4.23
N VAL A 957 -4.08 28.85 -4.98
CA VAL A 957 -5.28 28.28 -5.64
C VAL A 957 -6.37 27.96 -4.61
N ILE A 958 -6.02 27.28 -3.51
CA ILE A 958 -6.98 26.92 -2.45
C ILE A 958 -7.61 28.18 -1.85
N ALA A 959 -6.81 29.18 -1.48
CA ALA A 959 -7.29 30.43 -0.88
C ALA A 959 -8.22 31.23 -1.80
N ASN A 960 -8.04 31.12 -3.11
CA ASN A 960 -8.83 31.85 -4.12
C ASN A 960 -10.10 31.12 -4.58
N LEU A 961 -10.37 29.90 -4.09
CA LEU A 961 -11.63 29.21 -4.39
C LEU A 961 -12.82 29.96 -3.79
N SER A 962 -13.87 30.15 -4.59
CA SER A 962 -15.17 30.60 -4.09
C SER A 962 -15.82 29.51 -3.21
N GLU A 963 -16.78 29.91 -2.39
CA GLU A 963 -17.56 28.98 -1.56
C GLU A 963 -18.23 27.88 -2.41
N ALA A 964 -18.86 28.27 -3.52
CA ALA A 964 -19.49 27.32 -4.46
C ALA A 964 -18.48 26.36 -5.12
N GLN A 965 -17.23 26.77 -5.34
CA GLN A 965 -16.19 25.85 -5.82
C GLN A 965 -15.73 24.90 -4.72
N ARG A 966 -15.59 25.39 -3.48
CA ARG A 966 -15.19 24.56 -2.32
C ARG A 966 -16.20 23.47 -2.01
N GLU A 967 -17.50 23.77 -2.10
CA GLU A 967 -18.57 22.79 -1.85
C GLU A 967 -18.54 21.60 -2.83
N LYS A 968 -18.09 21.83 -4.08
CA LYS A 968 -18.04 20.82 -5.13
C LYS A 968 -16.77 19.96 -5.08
N ILE A 969 -15.68 20.51 -4.56
CA ILE A 969 -14.36 19.88 -4.59
C ILE A 969 -14.06 19.23 -3.26
N PHE A 970 -14.04 17.90 -3.26
CA PHE A 970 -13.64 17.14 -2.09
C PHE A 970 -12.38 16.34 -2.40
N ILE A 971 -11.31 16.58 -1.64
CA ILE A 971 -10.02 15.88 -1.79
C ILE A 971 -9.70 15.21 -0.45
N LYS A 972 -9.49 13.88 -0.46
CA LYS A 972 -9.02 13.18 0.74
C LYS A 972 -7.63 13.69 1.15
N PRO A 973 -7.36 13.90 2.44
CA PRO A 973 -6.11 14.47 2.92
C PRO A 973 -4.94 13.47 2.91
N THR A 974 -5.24 12.17 2.82
CA THR A 974 -4.29 11.07 2.90
C THR A 974 -4.38 10.18 1.67
N ASN A 975 -3.28 9.52 1.35
CA ASN A 975 -3.19 8.52 0.28
C ASN A 975 -3.43 7.08 0.78
N ASP A 976 -3.95 6.94 2.01
CA ASP A 976 -4.08 5.66 2.73
C ASP A 976 -4.88 4.61 1.93
N ASP A 977 -5.89 5.01 1.15
CA ASP A 977 -6.68 4.09 0.31
C ASP A 977 -5.84 3.44 -0.81
N ASN A 978 -4.95 4.21 -1.44
CA ASN A 978 -4.03 3.68 -2.45
C ASN A 978 -2.99 2.75 -1.83
N GLU A 979 -2.40 3.14 -0.69
CA GLU A 979 -1.46 2.29 0.04
C GLU A 979 -2.09 1.00 0.55
N GLY A 980 -3.35 1.09 1.02
CA GLY A 980 -4.18 -0.05 1.40
C GLY A 980 -4.41 -0.99 0.23
N GLY A 981 -4.78 -0.45 -0.95
CA GLY A 981 -4.90 -1.22 -2.19
C GLY A 981 -3.61 -1.95 -2.55
N LEU A 982 -2.47 -1.25 -2.54
CA LEU A 982 -1.15 -1.84 -2.79
C LEU A 982 -0.73 -2.85 -1.71
N GLY A 983 -1.19 -2.67 -0.47
CA GLY A 983 -1.05 -3.62 0.63
C GLY A 983 -1.83 -4.91 0.39
N ILE A 984 -3.09 -4.81 -0.04
CA ILE A 984 -3.92 -5.97 -0.40
C ILE A 984 -3.30 -6.74 -1.56
N ALA A 985 -2.83 -6.05 -2.61
CA ALA A 985 -2.15 -6.69 -3.74
C ALA A 985 -0.87 -7.44 -3.33
N ARG A 986 -0.17 -6.96 -2.30
CA ARG A 986 1.00 -7.64 -1.70
C ARG A 986 0.64 -8.93 -0.97
N ILE A 987 -0.50 -8.97 -0.29
CA ILE A 987 -0.97 -10.15 0.44
C ILE A 987 -1.54 -11.20 -0.51
N ALA A 988 -2.24 -10.77 -1.56
CA ALA A 988 -2.88 -11.66 -2.53
C ALA A 988 -1.90 -12.42 -3.45
N LYS A 989 -0.67 -11.91 -3.64
CA LYS A 989 0.38 -12.52 -4.49
C LYS A 989 1.44 -13.25 -3.68
#